data_AF-A0A2D7T9Z3-F1
#
_entry.id   AF-A0A2D7T9Z3-F1
#
_cell.length_a   1.000
_cell.length_b   1.000
_cell.length_c   1.000
_cell.angle_alpha   90.00
_cell.angle_beta   90.00
_cell.angle_gamma   90.00
#
_symmetry.space_group_name_H-M   'P 1'
#
loop_
_entity.id
_entity.type
_entity.pdbx_description
1 polymer ?
#
loop_
_entity_poly.entity_id
_entity_poly.type
_entity_poly.pdbx_seq_one_letter_code
_entity_poly.pdbx_strand_id
1 'polypeptide(L)'
;MAIGTVIYFLIIIGLFFGVSKGIGSFSGTLRGITFFSMEKAPVGLVDLFSKNKGSAAKTWMSFGLFWMPVAATLTFINLWLGYDSTALMSAFGDFDQEKLASAAYITTFWGFLGMTLIGAGFHIQNRMLGSKVSSEAGASMFSLFWFLITFLLVILSFTSYAPHTTHASAYFAAYGMLALGVLAVHLMTIHDNNVSEMNASSWLIILSLGALVYGSFSNVCYFLSGSEEVAWNISKALHGWWLIPMSMAIALYIIPKSTGNALWSKLLSVTGIIMIFFTLTPFTSYTGQGLGADDNILTIQIALWSTLALIPIFATTFNLIATMKGRWESMVESTSAASSMVAMILLSLGAIGGLFASISTFGGDASLAGIGASMDHLLLWGVGGLVAFAALNSMLPESMHLENYERTRQRLAFWFVTIGAIGSSLMAVMNNFVNNAVVETGYLATVGAQEDTSVMVAVMFYFITIGTFIAVHQFILTRSRGQPLGTSSVESIGIQKFSLMSGTYTIRGLLGKGLSLDTEIYVNEEAPEEEIGETKIRVSAGLHDTDGVEIPELADTADDILWELSDYLKENNLKIFDVFKQLDEDSSMTLTAYEFREGLNKLGLANLPPHEVDRLVTALDINGDGMIDLPELGLAFTKDMMPAKIIEKEVKSEEDKNIDLSKLKKAELVEIAKERGIDSNGTKKDILERLNSEEE
;
A
#
# COMPACT_ATOMS: atom_id res chain seq x y z
N MET A 1 38.14 14.05 -9.59
CA MET A 1 37.36 12.81 -9.37
C MET A 1 38.31 11.77 -8.78
N ALA A 2 38.24 11.55 -7.46
CA ALA A 2 39.18 10.70 -6.75
C ALA A 2 39.23 9.25 -7.26
N ILE A 3 40.38 8.61 -7.04
CA ILE A 3 40.66 7.18 -7.30
C ILE A 3 39.54 6.27 -6.75
N GLY A 4 38.93 6.63 -5.61
CA GLY A 4 37.82 5.87 -5.01
C GLY A 4 36.61 5.73 -5.94
N THR A 5 36.18 6.82 -6.60
CA THR A 5 35.03 6.80 -7.51
C THR A 5 35.30 5.91 -8.74
N VAL A 6 36.55 5.90 -9.23
CA VAL A 6 36.95 5.00 -10.33
C VAL A 6 36.89 3.54 -9.88
N ILE A 7 37.38 3.22 -8.68
CA ILE A 7 37.30 1.87 -8.10
C ILE A 7 35.85 1.42 -7.97
N TYR A 8 34.96 2.29 -7.49
CA TYR A 8 33.53 2.02 -7.41
C TYR A 8 32.94 1.63 -8.78
N PHE A 9 33.20 2.42 -9.83
CA PHE A 9 32.69 2.11 -11.17
C PHE A 9 33.24 0.79 -11.71
N LEU A 10 34.53 0.49 -11.47
CA LEU A 10 35.11 -0.81 -11.84
C LEU A 10 34.43 -1.98 -11.12
N ILE A 11 34.06 -1.82 -9.84
CA ILE A 11 33.31 -2.84 -9.09
C ILE A 11 31.92 -3.05 -9.70
N ILE A 12 31.17 -1.97 -9.94
CA ILE A 12 29.82 -2.05 -10.52
C ILE A 12 29.84 -2.66 -11.92
N ILE A 13 30.77 -2.23 -12.78
CA ILE A 13 30.96 -2.79 -14.12
C ILE A 13 31.36 -4.26 -14.04
N GLY A 14 32.27 -4.60 -13.11
CA GLY A 14 32.70 -5.98 -12.87
C GLY A 14 31.54 -6.88 -12.43
N LEU A 15 30.70 -6.43 -11.50
CA LEU A 15 29.48 -7.14 -11.09
C LEU A 15 28.50 -7.30 -12.25
N PHE A 16 28.28 -6.24 -13.03
CA PHE A 16 27.39 -6.29 -14.18
C PHE A 16 27.83 -7.33 -15.22
N PHE A 17 29.12 -7.33 -15.59
CA PHE A 17 29.67 -8.31 -16.52
C PHE A 17 29.73 -9.73 -15.94
N GLY A 18 30.07 -9.86 -14.65
CA GLY A 18 30.15 -11.16 -13.98
C GLY A 18 28.79 -11.85 -13.87
N VAL A 19 27.73 -11.08 -13.64
CA VAL A 19 26.35 -11.60 -13.61
C VAL A 19 25.84 -11.91 -15.03
N SER A 20 26.08 -11.02 -16.01
CA SER A 20 25.56 -11.19 -17.37
C SER A 20 26.25 -12.26 -18.21
N LYS A 21 27.56 -12.49 -18.04
CA LYS A 21 28.32 -13.52 -18.78
C LYS A 21 28.47 -14.84 -18.01
N GLY A 22 27.95 -14.90 -16.79
CA GLY A 22 28.18 -16.00 -15.86
C GLY A 22 29.49 -15.84 -15.08
N ILE A 23 29.46 -16.24 -13.81
CA ILE A 23 30.51 -15.98 -12.81
C ILE A 23 31.85 -16.72 -13.10
N GLY A 24 31.88 -17.62 -14.09
CA GLY A 24 33.11 -18.21 -14.64
C GLY A 24 34.02 -18.85 -13.58
N SER A 25 35.33 -18.60 -13.66
CA SER A 25 36.34 -19.08 -12.71
C SER A 25 36.22 -18.48 -11.31
N PHE A 26 35.51 -17.35 -11.17
CA PHE A 26 35.24 -16.71 -9.88
C PHE A 26 34.25 -17.51 -9.01
N SER A 27 33.52 -18.46 -9.62
CA SER A 27 32.62 -19.37 -8.92
C SER A 27 33.36 -20.19 -7.86
N GLY A 28 34.60 -20.63 -8.12
CA GLY A 28 35.41 -21.36 -7.15
C GLY A 28 35.70 -20.54 -5.89
N THR A 29 36.07 -19.27 -6.05
CA THR A 29 36.36 -18.34 -4.94
C THR A 29 35.09 -17.99 -4.15
N LEU A 30 34.00 -17.66 -4.85
CA LEU A 30 32.71 -17.35 -4.23
C LEU A 30 32.13 -18.56 -3.49
N ARG A 31 32.39 -19.77 -4.01
CA ARG A 31 32.03 -21.02 -3.34
C ARG A 31 32.89 -21.19 -2.10
N GLY A 32 34.19 -20.91 -2.16
CA GLY A 32 35.06 -20.89 -0.98
C GLY A 32 34.58 -19.94 0.13
N ILE A 33 34.10 -18.73 -0.20
CA ILE A 33 33.54 -17.78 0.77
C ILE A 33 32.23 -18.32 1.38
N THR A 34 31.34 -18.84 0.51
CA THR A 34 30.06 -19.43 0.94
C THR A 34 30.26 -20.69 1.77
N PHE A 35 31.28 -21.48 1.44
CA PHE A 35 31.65 -22.73 2.09
C PHE A 35 32.43 -22.49 3.39
N PHE A 36 33.24 -21.42 3.47
CA PHE A 36 33.81 -20.93 4.72
C PHE A 36 32.70 -20.62 5.74
N SER A 37 31.59 -20.02 5.28
CA SER A 37 30.38 -19.79 6.09
C SER A 37 29.68 -21.10 6.52
N MET A 38 29.89 -22.22 5.81
CA MET A 38 29.28 -23.52 6.11
C MET A 38 30.15 -24.47 6.94
N GLU A 39 31.46 -24.53 6.73
CA GLU A 39 32.36 -25.54 7.32
C GLU A 39 33.43 -25.00 8.28
N LYS A 40 33.78 -23.71 8.20
CA LYS A 40 34.85 -23.10 9.03
C LYS A 40 34.37 -22.04 10.01
N ALA A 41 33.07 -21.80 10.06
CA ALA A 41 32.47 -21.06 11.17
C ALA A 41 32.78 -21.78 12.51
N PRO A 42 32.83 -21.06 13.64
CA PRO A 42 33.09 -21.67 14.95
C PRO A 42 32.19 -22.90 15.11
N VAL A 43 32.81 -24.06 15.37
CA VAL A 43 32.14 -25.36 15.38
C VAL A 43 30.88 -25.29 16.26
N GLY A 44 29.72 -25.61 15.67
CA GLY A 44 28.41 -25.60 16.34
C GLY A 44 27.59 -24.31 16.23
N LEU A 45 28.16 -23.17 15.82
CA LEU A 45 27.39 -21.90 15.73
C LEU A 45 26.45 -21.87 14.51
N VAL A 46 26.90 -22.37 13.36
CA VAL A 46 26.07 -22.46 12.14
C VAL A 46 24.91 -23.43 12.32
N ASP A 47 25.10 -24.47 13.14
CA ASP A 47 24.06 -25.46 13.43
C ASP A 47 22.92 -24.90 14.29
N LEU A 48 23.09 -23.73 14.91
CA LEU A 48 21.99 -22.98 15.57
C LEU A 48 20.99 -22.41 14.56
N PHE A 49 21.36 -22.31 13.28
CA PHE A 49 20.53 -21.74 12.23
C PHE A 49 19.91 -22.82 11.34
N SER A 50 18.64 -22.61 11.00
CA SER A 50 17.92 -23.51 10.12
C SER A 50 18.52 -23.50 8.71
N LYS A 51 18.50 -24.66 8.05
CA LYS A 51 18.86 -24.83 6.64
C LYS A 51 17.63 -24.79 5.71
N ASN A 52 16.45 -24.48 6.27
CA ASN A 52 15.19 -24.42 5.55
C ASN A 52 15.15 -23.20 4.62
N LYS A 53 14.43 -23.32 3.50
CA LYS A 53 14.20 -22.23 2.56
C LYS A 53 13.57 -21.03 3.29
N GLY A 54 14.12 -19.83 3.08
CA GLY A 54 13.60 -18.59 3.67
C GLY A 54 14.04 -18.32 5.11
N SER A 55 14.87 -19.18 5.71
CA SER A 55 15.35 -18.96 7.07
C SER A 55 16.31 -17.78 7.20
N ALA A 56 17.12 -17.48 6.18
CA ALA A 56 17.95 -16.27 6.15
C ALA A 56 17.08 -15.01 6.17
N ALA A 57 16.12 -14.92 5.26
CA ALA A 57 15.18 -13.81 5.18
C ALA A 57 14.45 -13.58 6.51
N LYS A 58 13.91 -14.67 7.09
CA LYS A 58 13.23 -14.67 8.39
C LYS A 58 14.13 -14.13 9.51
N THR A 59 15.37 -14.58 9.60
CA THR A 59 16.30 -14.22 10.70
C THR A 59 16.70 -12.75 10.61
N TRP A 60 17.13 -12.30 9.43
CA TRP A 60 17.51 -10.90 9.17
C TRP A 60 16.36 -9.93 9.48
N MET A 61 15.17 -10.19 8.94
CA MET A 61 14.00 -9.35 9.19
C MET A 61 13.51 -9.41 10.64
N SER A 62 13.65 -10.55 11.34
CA SER A 62 13.29 -10.64 12.78
C SER A 62 14.21 -9.76 13.64
N PHE A 63 15.50 -9.70 13.33
CA PHE A 63 16.41 -8.79 14.03
C PHE A 63 16.19 -7.32 13.61
N GLY A 64 15.85 -7.06 12.35
CA GLY A 64 15.44 -5.72 11.91
C GLY A 64 14.18 -5.22 12.65
N LEU A 65 13.20 -6.10 12.85
CA LEU A 65 12.01 -5.81 13.65
C LEU A 65 12.33 -5.49 15.11
N PHE A 66 13.33 -6.16 15.71
CA PHE A 66 13.80 -5.83 17.05
C PHE A 66 14.42 -4.42 17.11
N TRP A 67 15.24 -4.06 16.11
CA TRP A 67 15.88 -2.74 16.06
C TRP A 67 14.90 -1.61 15.76
N MET A 68 13.79 -1.88 15.08
CA MET A 68 12.80 -0.88 14.68
C MET A 68 12.32 0.04 15.83
N PRO A 69 11.76 -0.46 16.94
CA PRO A 69 11.32 0.40 18.05
C PRO A 69 12.49 1.06 18.80
N VAL A 70 13.66 0.39 18.87
CA VAL A 70 14.86 0.95 19.51
C VAL A 70 15.36 2.16 18.72
N ALA A 71 15.47 2.02 17.39
CA ALA A 71 15.87 3.08 16.48
C ALA A 71 14.90 4.26 16.53
N ALA A 72 13.59 3.99 16.50
CA ALA A 72 12.57 5.04 16.61
C ALA A 72 12.67 5.77 17.96
N THR A 73 12.81 5.04 19.07
CA THR A 73 12.91 5.64 20.41
C THR A 73 14.16 6.52 20.54
N LEU A 74 15.33 6.03 20.13
CA LEU A 74 16.57 6.83 20.19
C LEU A 74 16.50 8.07 19.28
N THR A 75 15.92 7.94 18.08
CA THR A 75 15.72 9.07 17.18
C THR A 75 14.76 10.10 17.79
N PHE A 76 13.67 9.65 18.40
CA PHE A 76 12.72 10.53 19.09
C PHE A 76 13.40 11.28 20.24
N ILE A 77 14.12 10.59 21.12
CA ILE A 77 14.82 11.22 22.25
C ILE A 77 15.86 12.22 21.73
N ASN A 78 16.56 11.90 20.64
CA ASN A 78 17.52 12.82 20.03
C ASN A 78 16.86 14.11 19.50
N LEU A 79 15.70 13.98 18.86
CA LEU A 79 14.92 15.14 18.39
C LEU A 79 14.36 15.94 19.58
N TRP A 80 13.92 15.26 20.63
CA TRP A 80 13.41 15.90 21.84
C TRP A 80 14.50 16.68 22.58
N LEU A 81 15.71 16.13 22.70
CA LEU A 81 16.87 16.84 23.26
C LEU A 81 17.28 18.06 22.43
N GLY A 82 17.01 18.05 21.11
CA GLY A 82 17.23 19.20 20.25
C GLY A 82 16.26 20.36 20.51
N TYR A 83 15.11 20.06 21.13
CA TYR A 83 14.20 21.07 21.66
C TYR A 83 14.56 21.46 23.10
N ASP A 84 14.67 20.47 23.99
CA ASP A 84 14.97 20.65 25.41
C ASP A 84 16.19 19.83 25.81
N SER A 85 17.34 20.48 25.85
CA SER A 85 18.62 19.87 26.26
C SER A 85 18.61 19.39 27.71
N THR A 86 17.67 19.87 28.53
CA THR A 86 17.57 19.54 29.95
C THR A 86 16.64 18.37 30.24
N ALA A 87 15.91 17.87 29.24
CA ALA A 87 14.85 16.88 29.41
C ALA A 87 15.30 15.58 30.12
N LEU A 88 16.56 15.16 29.92
CA LEU A 88 17.13 13.95 30.53
C LEU A 88 17.90 14.21 31.83
N MET A 89 18.11 15.47 32.23
CA MET A 89 18.95 15.80 33.40
C MET A 89 18.46 15.14 34.69
N SER A 90 17.15 15.04 34.87
CA SER A 90 16.55 14.44 36.06
C SER A 90 16.82 12.94 36.20
N ALA A 91 17.02 12.23 35.08
CA ALA A 91 17.17 10.77 35.05
C ALA A 91 18.63 10.32 34.85
N PHE A 92 19.39 11.03 34.01
CA PHE A 92 20.72 10.61 33.56
C PHE A 92 21.80 11.68 33.79
N GLY A 93 21.45 12.84 34.32
CA GLY A 93 22.36 13.99 34.42
C GLY A 93 22.62 14.64 33.07
N ASP A 94 23.75 15.36 32.99
CA ASP A 94 24.17 16.00 31.74
C ASP A 94 24.42 14.95 30.65
N PHE A 95 23.77 15.10 29.50
CA PHE A 95 23.72 14.08 28.47
C PHE A 95 24.10 14.65 27.12
N ASP A 96 25.10 14.03 26.49
CA ASP A 96 25.66 14.49 25.23
C ASP A 96 24.76 14.07 24.05
N GLN A 97 24.12 15.06 23.43
CA GLN A 97 23.21 14.86 22.30
C GLN A 97 23.93 14.29 21.08
N GLU A 98 25.20 14.63 20.83
CA GLU A 98 25.94 14.13 19.67
C GLU A 98 26.18 12.61 19.77
N LYS A 99 26.48 12.13 20.98
CA LYS A 99 26.58 10.70 21.27
C LYS A 99 25.26 9.97 21.04
N LEU A 100 24.15 10.59 21.43
CA LEU A 100 22.82 10.04 21.17
C LEU A 100 22.48 10.02 19.68
N ALA A 101 22.78 11.09 18.95
CA ALA A 101 22.58 11.18 17.52
C ALA A 101 23.35 10.07 16.79
N SER A 102 24.58 9.80 17.23
CA SER A 102 25.39 8.69 16.72
C SER A 102 24.75 7.32 16.99
N ALA A 103 24.26 7.09 18.21
CA ALA A 103 23.56 5.85 18.57
C ALA A 103 22.24 5.68 17.79
N ALA A 104 21.46 6.77 17.62
CA ALA A 104 20.24 6.80 16.84
C ALA A 104 20.50 6.48 15.36
N TYR A 105 21.56 7.04 14.78
CA TYR A 105 21.95 6.74 13.41
C TYR A 105 22.36 5.27 13.23
N ILE A 106 23.18 4.71 14.14
CA ILE A 106 23.61 3.31 14.04
C ILE A 106 22.45 2.34 14.14
N THR A 107 21.58 2.55 15.13
CA THR A 107 20.39 1.70 15.30
C THR A 107 19.43 1.82 14.12
N THR A 108 19.28 3.02 13.55
CA THR A 108 18.41 3.23 12.38
C THR A 108 19.00 2.63 11.11
N PHE A 109 20.21 3.03 10.72
CA PHE A 109 20.80 2.67 9.44
C PHE A 109 21.31 1.23 9.41
N TRP A 110 22.12 0.84 10.39
CA TRP A 110 22.75 -0.49 10.42
C TRP A 110 21.86 -1.55 11.09
N GLY A 111 21.12 -1.15 12.14
CA GLY A 111 20.20 -2.02 12.86
C GLY A 111 18.89 -2.27 12.11
N PHE A 112 18.00 -1.29 12.10
CA PHE A 112 16.66 -1.41 11.55
C PHE A 112 16.67 -1.55 10.03
N LEU A 113 17.20 -0.56 9.30
CA LEU A 113 17.17 -0.54 7.84
C LEU A 113 18.07 -1.63 7.25
N GLY A 114 19.35 -1.68 7.64
CA GLY A 114 20.30 -2.67 7.16
C GLY A 114 19.80 -4.10 7.28
N MET A 115 19.30 -4.45 8.47
CA MET A 115 18.89 -5.83 8.69
C MET A 115 17.59 -6.18 7.95
N THR A 116 16.63 -5.26 7.93
CA THR A 116 15.34 -5.46 7.27
C THR A 116 15.49 -5.54 5.75
N LEU A 117 16.22 -4.59 5.15
CA LEU A 117 16.36 -4.49 3.70
C LEU A 117 17.21 -5.63 3.12
N ILE A 118 18.28 -6.05 3.82
CA ILE A 118 19.05 -7.24 3.43
C ILE A 118 18.18 -8.50 3.54
N GLY A 119 17.41 -8.65 4.62
CA GLY A 119 16.46 -9.76 4.78
C GLY A 119 15.39 -9.81 3.69
N ALA A 120 14.87 -8.64 3.30
CA ALA A 120 13.95 -8.50 2.16
C ALA A 120 14.62 -8.93 0.84
N GLY A 121 15.90 -8.58 0.64
CA GLY A 121 16.69 -9.05 -0.50
C GLY A 121 16.72 -10.58 -0.62
N PHE A 122 16.98 -11.29 0.47
CA PHE A 122 16.93 -12.76 0.50
C PHE A 122 15.53 -13.30 0.19
N HIS A 123 14.47 -12.68 0.71
CA HIS A 123 13.09 -13.09 0.43
C HIS A 123 12.74 -12.97 -1.06
N ILE A 124 13.05 -11.81 -1.64
CA ILE A 124 12.82 -11.52 -3.06
C ILE A 124 13.57 -12.55 -3.92
N GLN A 125 14.84 -12.80 -3.61
CA GLN A 125 15.66 -13.73 -4.37
C GLN A 125 15.13 -15.17 -4.30
N ASN A 126 14.74 -15.64 -3.11
CA ASN A 126 14.13 -16.97 -2.91
C ASN A 126 12.82 -17.17 -3.68
N ARG A 127 12.04 -16.09 -3.82
CA ARG A 127 10.76 -16.12 -4.54
C ARG A 127 10.97 -16.05 -6.05
N MET A 128 11.87 -15.19 -6.51
CA MET A 128 12.15 -15.01 -7.95
C MET A 128 12.84 -16.23 -8.56
N LEU A 129 13.73 -16.89 -7.82
CA LEU A 129 14.46 -18.06 -8.31
C LEU A 129 13.75 -19.39 -8.05
N GLY A 130 12.69 -19.41 -7.25
CA GLY A 130 11.97 -20.63 -6.89
C GLY A 130 12.76 -21.62 -6.01
N SER A 131 14.05 -21.39 -5.76
CA SER A 131 14.93 -22.24 -4.97
C SER A 131 15.28 -21.62 -3.61
N LYS A 132 15.95 -22.40 -2.76
CA LYS A 132 16.56 -21.89 -1.53
C LYS A 132 17.85 -21.14 -1.86
N VAL A 133 18.23 -20.20 -1.00
CA VAL A 133 19.54 -19.57 -1.08
C VAL A 133 20.63 -20.63 -0.94
N SER A 134 21.75 -20.45 -1.65
CA SER A 134 22.91 -21.37 -1.64
C SER A 134 23.37 -21.76 -0.23
N SER A 135 23.36 -20.82 0.72
CA SER A 135 23.65 -21.07 2.14
C SER A 135 22.71 -20.28 3.07
N GLU A 136 21.55 -20.86 3.37
CA GLU A 136 20.55 -20.28 4.29
C GLU A 136 21.08 -20.12 5.73
N ALA A 137 21.75 -21.14 6.27
CA ALA A 137 22.28 -21.11 7.63
C ALA A 137 23.47 -20.13 7.75
N GLY A 138 24.36 -20.09 6.77
CA GLY A 138 25.49 -19.16 6.73
C GLY A 138 25.04 -17.71 6.60
N ALA A 139 24.07 -17.44 5.72
CA ALA A 139 23.46 -16.13 5.60
C ALA A 139 22.74 -15.70 6.90
N SER A 140 22.05 -16.62 7.57
CA SER A 140 21.44 -16.37 8.89
C SER A 140 22.49 -16.05 9.95
N MET A 141 23.61 -16.77 9.97
CA MET A 141 24.72 -16.50 10.91
C MET A 141 25.31 -15.09 10.71
N PHE A 142 25.46 -14.62 9.47
CA PHE A 142 25.92 -13.24 9.23
C PHE A 142 25.01 -12.19 9.87
N SER A 143 23.69 -12.43 9.94
CA SER A 143 22.78 -11.52 10.63
C SER A 143 23.05 -11.42 12.14
N LEU A 144 23.48 -12.51 12.78
CA LEU A 144 23.84 -12.48 14.21
C LEU A 144 25.11 -11.66 14.43
N PHE A 145 26.14 -11.83 13.61
CA PHE A 145 27.34 -10.99 13.71
C PHE A 145 27.03 -9.53 13.42
N TRP A 146 26.19 -9.25 12.43
CA TRP A 146 25.70 -7.90 12.14
C TRP A 146 25.00 -7.30 13.36
N PHE A 147 24.08 -8.04 13.97
CA PHE A 147 23.36 -7.65 15.19
C PHE A 147 24.33 -7.31 16.34
N LEU A 148 25.29 -8.19 16.61
CA LEU A 148 26.24 -8.03 17.70
C LEU A 148 27.17 -6.82 17.48
N ILE A 149 27.62 -6.59 16.25
CA ILE A 149 28.42 -5.41 15.90
C ILE A 149 27.58 -4.14 16.05
N THR A 150 26.32 -4.13 15.59
CA THR A 150 25.42 -2.99 15.79
C THR A 150 25.23 -2.70 17.27
N PHE A 151 24.95 -3.72 18.08
CA PHE A 151 24.79 -3.58 19.53
C PHE A 151 26.05 -3.04 20.20
N LEU A 152 27.23 -3.56 19.85
CA LEU A 152 28.50 -3.07 20.34
C LEU A 152 28.72 -1.60 19.97
N LEU A 153 28.46 -1.22 18.71
CA LEU A 153 28.63 0.15 18.25
C LEU A 153 27.70 1.13 18.95
N VAL A 154 26.47 0.74 19.27
CA VAL A 154 25.55 1.54 20.08
C VAL A 154 26.10 1.80 21.47
N ILE A 155 26.71 0.80 22.11
CA ILE A 155 27.36 0.98 23.41
C ILE A 155 28.56 1.92 23.26
N LEU A 156 29.39 1.72 22.24
CA LEU A 156 30.57 2.55 21.99
C LEU A 156 30.22 4.01 21.70
N SER A 157 29.04 4.31 21.12
CA SER A 157 28.55 5.67 20.92
C SER A 157 28.49 6.49 22.21
N PHE A 158 28.30 5.85 23.38
CA PHE A 158 28.26 6.54 24.67
C PHE A 158 29.62 6.60 25.37
N THR A 159 30.69 6.11 24.74
CA THR A 159 32.06 6.09 25.30
C THR A 159 32.96 7.10 24.58
N SER A 160 34.23 7.17 24.99
CA SER A 160 35.27 7.94 24.28
C SER A 160 35.61 7.38 22.89
N TYR A 161 35.16 6.16 22.56
CA TYR A 161 35.40 5.49 21.28
C TYR A 161 34.23 5.65 20.31
N ALA A 162 33.54 6.80 20.38
CA ALA A 162 32.32 7.00 19.64
C ALA A 162 32.56 6.95 18.10
N PRO A 163 31.64 6.34 17.34
CA PRO A 163 31.84 5.98 15.94
C PRO A 163 31.70 7.15 14.94
N HIS A 164 31.59 8.38 15.43
CA HIS A 164 31.62 9.59 14.61
C HIS A 164 33.05 10.17 14.42
N THR A 165 34.05 9.61 15.10
CA THR A 165 35.45 10.04 14.94
C THR A 165 36.12 9.37 13.76
N THR A 166 37.07 10.06 13.11
CA THR A 166 37.87 9.51 12.01
C THR A 166 38.56 8.19 12.41
N HIS A 167 39.07 8.10 13.63
CA HIS A 167 39.74 6.90 14.13
C HIS A 167 38.79 5.72 14.35
N ALA A 168 37.53 5.98 14.70
CA ALA A 168 36.51 4.96 14.89
C ALA A 168 35.84 4.50 13.57
N SER A 169 36.06 5.21 12.46
CA SER A 169 35.49 4.83 11.15
C SER A 169 35.88 3.42 10.70
N ALA A 170 37.06 2.94 11.09
CA ALA A 170 37.52 1.58 10.80
C ALA A 170 36.57 0.48 11.32
N TYR A 171 35.75 0.75 12.34
CA TYR A 171 34.77 -0.22 12.84
C TYR A 171 33.76 -0.62 11.76
N PHE A 172 33.42 0.29 10.84
CA PHE A 172 32.47 0.03 9.76
C PHE A 172 33.02 -0.92 8.68
N ALA A 173 34.33 -1.18 8.64
CA ALA A 173 34.92 -2.18 7.74
C ALA A 173 34.40 -3.61 8.03
N ALA A 174 34.02 -3.88 9.29
CA ALA A 174 33.42 -5.16 9.68
C ALA A 174 32.08 -5.41 8.97
N TYR A 175 31.26 -4.36 8.77
CA TYR A 175 30.04 -4.47 7.94
C TYR A 175 30.38 -4.76 6.48
N GLY A 176 31.48 -4.23 5.96
CA GLY A 176 31.96 -4.53 4.60
C GLY A 176 32.27 -6.02 4.41
N MET A 177 32.91 -6.65 5.40
CA MET A 177 33.18 -8.09 5.38
C MET A 177 31.90 -8.93 5.42
N LEU A 178 30.94 -8.56 6.27
CA LEU A 178 29.65 -9.26 6.35
C LEU A 178 28.80 -9.05 5.10
N ALA A 179 28.74 -7.82 4.57
CA ALA A 179 28.05 -7.49 3.33
C ALA A 179 28.65 -8.22 2.12
N LEU A 180 29.97 -8.42 2.10
CA LEU A 180 30.63 -9.23 1.07
C LEU A 180 30.18 -10.69 1.15
N GLY A 181 30.03 -11.24 2.36
CA GLY A 181 29.44 -12.57 2.58
C GLY A 181 28.00 -12.67 2.08
N VAL A 182 27.16 -11.68 2.39
CA VAL A 182 25.77 -11.58 1.90
C VAL A 182 25.72 -11.51 0.37
N LEU A 183 26.54 -10.65 -0.24
CA LEU A 183 26.65 -10.52 -1.69
C LEU A 183 27.12 -11.83 -2.34
N ALA A 184 28.12 -12.50 -1.76
CA ALA A 184 28.63 -13.77 -2.27
C ALA A 184 27.53 -14.84 -2.29
N VAL A 185 26.71 -14.90 -1.25
CA VAL A 185 25.57 -15.81 -1.16
C VAL A 185 24.53 -15.52 -2.25
N HIS A 186 24.19 -14.25 -2.51
CA HIS A 186 23.29 -13.87 -3.61
C HIS A 186 23.84 -14.30 -4.98
N LEU A 187 25.11 -13.99 -5.25
CA LEU A 187 25.79 -14.34 -6.50
C LEU A 187 25.86 -15.86 -6.73
N MET A 188 26.20 -16.62 -5.69
CA MET A 188 26.21 -18.08 -5.71
C MET A 188 24.82 -18.64 -5.99
N THR A 189 23.78 -18.09 -5.37
CA THR A 189 22.41 -18.54 -5.62
C THR A 189 22.02 -18.32 -7.08
N ILE A 190 22.42 -17.21 -7.70
CA ILE A 190 22.14 -16.97 -9.12
C ILE A 190 22.90 -17.95 -10.01
N HIS A 191 24.16 -18.21 -9.69
CA HIS A 191 25.00 -19.16 -10.41
C HIS A 191 24.45 -20.58 -10.34
N ASP A 192 24.11 -21.06 -9.15
CA ASP A 192 23.60 -22.43 -8.93
C ASP A 192 22.27 -22.68 -9.66
N ASN A 193 21.48 -21.63 -9.88
CA ASN A 193 20.19 -21.72 -10.57
C ASN A 193 20.27 -21.48 -12.09
N ASN A 194 21.46 -21.27 -12.68
CA ASN A 194 21.66 -21.07 -14.12
C ASN A 194 20.68 -20.06 -14.77
N VAL A 195 20.44 -18.94 -14.08
CA VAL A 195 19.44 -17.95 -14.48
C VAL A 195 19.93 -17.19 -15.72
N SER A 196 19.22 -17.31 -16.84
CA SER A 196 19.55 -16.61 -18.09
C SER A 196 19.09 -15.15 -18.11
N GLU A 197 17.94 -14.85 -17.50
CA GLU A 197 17.38 -13.50 -17.41
C GLU A 197 17.05 -13.14 -15.97
N MET A 198 17.58 -12.00 -15.52
CA MET A 198 17.37 -11.51 -14.18
C MET A 198 16.30 -10.43 -14.13
N ASN A 199 15.43 -10.52 -13.12
CA ASN A 199 14.44 -9.49 -12.85
C ASN A 199 15.11 -8.19 -12.36
N ALA A 200 14.45 -7.05 -12.60
CA ALA A 200 14.89 -5.72 -12.23
C ALA A 200 15.23 -5.59 -10.73
N SER A 201 14.39 -6.13 -9.85
CA SER A 201 14.66 -6.14 -8.41
C SER A 201 15.95 -6.88 -8.05
N SER A 202 16.22 -8.04 -8.67
CA SER A 202 17.44 -8.80 -8.40
C SER A 202 18.69 -8.07 -8.87
N TRP A 203 18.63 -7.33 -9.98
CA TRP A 203 19.73 -6.46 -10.43
C TRP A 203 20.04 -5.36 -9.40
N LEU A 204 19.01 -4.66 -8.93
CA LEU A 204 19.17 -3.59 -7.93
C LEU A 204 19.73 -4.14 -6.61
N ILE A 205 19.29 -5.32 -6.17
CA ILE A 205 19.81 -5.96 -4.94
C ILE A 205 21.32 -6.21 -5.05
N ILE A 206 21.80 -6.81 -6.15
CA ILE A 206 23.23 -7.14 -6.29
C ILE A 206 24.08 -5.89 -6.38
N LEU A 207 23.70 -4.94 -7.23
CA LEU A 207 24.48 -3.73 -7.46
C LEU A 207 24.49 -2.84 -6.21
N SER A 208 23.38 -2.75 -5.47
CA SER A 208 23.31 -2.03 -4.20
C SER A 208 24.15 -2.68 -3.11
N LEU A 209 24.17 -4.01 -3.01
CA LEU A 209 25.06 -4.72 -2.10
C LEU A 209 26.54 -4.51 -2.48
N GLY A 210 26.86 -4.43 -3.77
CA GLY A 210 28.18 -4.02 -4.25
C GLY A 210 28.57 -2.62 -3.77
N ALA A 211 27.65 -1.66 -3.84
CA ALA A 211 27.85 -0.32 -3.31
C ALA A 211 28.03 -0.29 -1.78
N LEU A 212 27.25 -1.10 -1.05
CA LEU A 212 27.37 -1.26 0.41
C LEU A 212 28.76 -1.78 0.80
N VAL A 213 29.26 -2.79 0.08
CA VAL A 213 30.60 -3.35 0.28
C VAL A 213 31.66 -2.28 0.03
N TYR A 214 31.58 -1.58 -1.10
CA TYR A 214 32.51 -0.51 -1.43
C TYR A 214 32.51 0.61 -0.38
N GLY A 215 31.33 1.13 -0.01
CA GLY A 215 31.19 2.20 0.98
C GLY A 215 31.71 1.80 2.36
N SER A 216 31.39 0.59 2.80
CA SER A 216 31.85 0.07 4.10
C SER A 216 33.37 -0.08 4.15
N PHE A 217 34.01 -0.65 3.12
CA PHE A 217 35.47 -0.77 3.07
C PHE A 217 36.19 0.56 2.87
N SER A 218 35.55 1.52 2.20
CA SER A 218 36.11 2.86 2.02
C SER A 218 36.31 3.59 3.36
N ASN A 219 35.63 3.17 4.44
CA ASN A 219 35.92 3.68 5.79
C ASN A 219 37.36 3.38 6.25
N VAL A 220 38.01 2.33 5.76
CA VAL A 220 39.44 2.10 6.05
C VAL A 220 40.30 3.18 5.40
N CYS A 221 39.97 3.58 4.17
CA CYS A 221 40.64 4.70 3.51
C CYS A 221 40.40 6.01 4.26
N TYR A 222 39.20 6.22 4.80
CA TYR A 222 38.91 7.40 5.62
C TYR A 222 39.70 7.39 6.93
N PHE A 223 39.77 6.25 7.61
CA PHE A 223 40.61 6.07 8.80
C PHE A 223 42.08 6.44 8.55
N LEU A 224 42.63 6.05 7.39
CA LEU A 224 44.02 6.31 7.04
C LEU A 224 44.28 7.74 6.56
N SER A 225 43.33 8.33 5.83
CA SER A 225 43.52 9.62 5.16
C SER A 225 42.96 10.81 5.94
N GLY A 226 41.92 10.61 6.74
CA GLY A 226 41.12 11.68 7.33
C GLY A 226 40.44 12.61 6.33
N SER A 227 40.41 12.25 5.04
CA SER A 227 39.94 13.14 3.98
C SER A 227 38.42 13.28 3.96
N GLU A 228 37.94 14.52 3.98
CA GLU A 228 36.51 14.86 3.84
C GLU A 228 35.91 14.39 2.51
N GLU A 229 36.70 14.37 1.42
CA GLU A 229 36.25 13.82 0.13
C GLU A 229 35.92 12.32 0.25
N VAL A 230 36.72 11.58 1.01
CA VAL A 230 36.48 10.14 1.25
C VAL A 230 35.24 9.94 2.12
N ALA A 231 35.06 10.74 3.18
CA ALA A 231 33.87 10.70 4.02
C ALA A 231 32.58 10.98 3.22
N TRP A 232 32.61 12.00 2.35
CA TRP A 232 31.50 12.32 1.47
C TRP A 232 31.19 11.18 0.49
N ASN A 233 32.22 10.59 -0.13
CA ASN A 233 32.04 9.47 -1.05
C ASN A 233 31.48 8.21 -0.34
N ILE A 234 31.88 7.96 0.92
CA ILE A 234 31.28 6.91 1.76
C ILE A 234 29.79 7.19 1.95
N SER A 235 29.41 8.42 2.30
CA SER A 235 28.00 8.77 2.48
C SER A 235 27.17 8.55 1.22
N LYS A 236 27.70 8.94 0.05
CA LYS A 236 27.05 8.72 -1.26
C LYS A 236 26.92 7.24 -1.60
N ALA A 237 27.93 6.43 -1.31
CA ALA A 237 27.86 4.98 -1.53
C ALA A 237 26.80 4.30 -0.65
N LEU A 238 26.73 4.68 0.63
CA LEU A 238 25.81 4.09 1.60
C LEU A 238 24.36 4.55 1.38
N HIS A 239 24.10 5.85 1.32
CA HIS A 239 22.73 6.36 1.21
C HIS A 239 22.24 6.40 -0.25
N GLY A 240 23.12 6.81 -1.16
CA GLY A 240 22.79 6.99 -2.57
C GLY A 240 22.75 5.71 -3.36
N TRP A 241 23.82 4.91 -3.29
CA TRP A 241 23.96 3.72 -4.13
C TRP A 241 23.53 2.42 -3.44
N TRP A 242 23.41 2.38 -2.11
CA TRP A 242 22.82 1.24 -1.42
C TRP A 242 21.36 1.47 -1.01
N LEU A 243 21.07 2.42 -0.12
CA LEU A 243 19.74 2.57 0.49
C LEU A 243 18.64 2.86 -0.55
N ILE A 244 18.87 3.78 -1.49
CA ILE A 244 17.88 4.14 -2.52
C ILE A 244 17.61 2.96 -3.49
N PRO A 245 18.61 2.38 -4.18
CA PRO A 245 18.39 1.25 -5.07
C PRO A 245 17.80 0.03 -4.37
N MET A 246 18.21 -0.26 -3.13
CA MET A 246 17.62 -1.36 -2.34
C MET A 246 16.14 -1.09 -2.04
N SER A 247 15.78 0.15 -1.71
CA SER A 247 14.39 0.56 -1.49
C SER A 247 13.55 0.43 -2.78
N MET A 248 14.11 0.84 -3.92
CA MET A 248 13.51 0.67 -5.25
C MET A 248 13.32 -0.81 -5.59
N ALA A 249 14.30 -1.68 -5.27
CA ALA A 249 14.22 -3.11 -5.53
C ALA A 249 13.03 -3.78 -4.83
N ILE A 250 12.80 -3.39 -3.58
CA ILE A 250 11.69 -3.88 -2.76
C ILE A 250 10.37 -3.36 -3.29
N ALA A 251 10.27 -2.08 -3.65
CA ALA A 251 9.06 -1.51 -4.25
C ALA A 251 8.70 -2.18 -5.59
N LEU A 252 9.70 -2.43 -6.44
CA LEU A 252 9.58 -3.18 -7.71
C LEU A 252 9.17 -4.64 -7.53
N TYR A 253 9.28 -5.18 -6.32
CA TYR A 253 8.77 -6.51 -5.98
C TYR A 253 7.36 -6.45 -5.38
N ILE A 254 7.14 -5.60 -4.37
CA ILE A 254 5.88 -5.54 -3.61
C ILE A 254 4.72 -5.08 -4.50
N ILE A 255 4.93 -4.04 -5.32
CA ILE A 255 3.85 -3.40 -6.07
C ILE A 255 3.29 -4.35 -7.14
N PRO A 256 4.09 -4.92 -8.08
CA PRO A 256 3.59 -5.91 -9.04
C PRO A 256 2.94 -7.12 -8.39
N LYS A 257 3.48 -7.57 -7.25
CA LYS A 257 2.93 -8.70 -6.50
C LYS A 257 1.56 -8.39 -5.90
N SER A 258 1.38 -7.20 -5.33
CA SER A 258 0.12 -6.80 -4.70
C SER A 258 -0.94 -6.45 -5.73
N THR A 259 -0.53 -5.85 -6.86
CA THR A 259 -1.44 -5.52 -7.96
C THR A 259 -1.67 -6.68 -8.91
N GLY A 260 -0.90 -7.76 -8.87
CA GLY A 260 -0.96 -8.83 -9.87
C GLY A 260 -0.62 -8.38 -11.31
N ASN A 261 -0.24 -7.12 -11.51
CA ASN A 261 0.09 -6.56 -12.81
C ASN A 261 1.58 -6.75 -13.10
N ALA A 262 1.92 -6.99 -14.37
CA ALA A 262 3.30 -6.95 -14.80
C ALA A 262 3.84 -5.51 -14.74
N LEU A 263 5.17 -5.37 -14.54
CA LEU A 263 5.83 -4.07 -14.61
C LEU A 263 5.52 -3.39 -15.95
N TRP A 264 5.05 -2.14 -15.88
CA TRP A 264 4.54 -1.41 -17.04
C TRP A 264 5.57 -1.27 -18.17
N SER A 265 6.82 -0.92 -17.85
CA SER A 265 7.89 -0.78 -18.84
C SER A 265 9.19 -1.45 -18.43
N LYS A 266 9.62 -2.42 -19.25
CA LYS A 266 10.96 -3.04 -19.14
C LYS A 266 12.07 -2.04 -19.43
N LEU A 267 11.90 -1.19 -20.44
CA LEU A 267 12.91 -0.17 -20.80
C LEU A 267 13.12 0.81 -19.65
N LEU A 268 12.04 1.27 -19.02
CA LEU A 268 12.11 2.22 -17.91
C LEU A 268 12.77 1.60 -16.67
N SER A 269 12.55 0.29 -16.45
CA SER A 269 13.24 -0.48 -15.41
C SER A 269 14.75 -0.55 -15.67
N VAL A 270 15.16 -0.87 -16.90
CA VAL A 270 16.58 -0.94 -17.29
C VAL A 270 17.25 0.43 -17.18
N THR A 271 16.61 1.49 -17.66
CA THR A 271 17.10 2.87 -17.53
C THR A 271 17.26 3.25 -16.06
N GLY A 272 16.28 2.92 -15.21
CA GLY A 272 16.34 3.16 -13.77
C GLY A 272 17.55 2.48 -13.11
N ILE A 273 17.78 1.21 -13.42
CA ILE A 273 18.91 0.42 -12.90
C ILE A 273 20.24 1.01 -13.35
N ILE A 274 20.44 1.26 -14.64
CA ILE A 274 21.73 1.71 -15.13
C ILE A 274 22.01 3.12 -14.61
N MET A 275 21.07 4.05 -14.77
CA MET A 275 21.33 5.45 -14.43
C MET A 275 21.54 5.65 -12.92
N ILE A 276 20.86 4.92 -12.03
CA ILE A 276 21.00 5.18 -10.58
C ILE A 276 22.42 4.90 -10.05
N PHE A 277 23.12 3.92 -10.61
CA PHE A 277 24.50 3.59 -10.19
C PHE A 277 25.57 4.43 -10.91
N PHE A 278 25.21 5.07 -12.02
CA PHE A 278 26.09 5.97 -12.80
C PHE A 278 25.81 7.46 -12.58
N THR A 279 24.90 7.79 -11.67
CA THR A 279 24.58 9.16 -11.27
C THR A 279 24.85 9.36 -9.77
N LEU A 280 24.83 10.62 -9.34
CA LEU A 280 25.09 11.00 -7.96
C LEU A 280 23.76 11.39 -7.31
N THR A 281 23.25 10.61 -6.36
CA THR A 281 21.96 10.97 -5.76
C THR A 281 22.06 12.29 -4.97
N PRO A 282 21.01 13.11 -4.98
CA PRO A 282 21.03 14.46 -4.38
C PRO A 282 21.00 14.49 -2.84
N PHE A 283 20.89 13.35 -2.17
CA PHE A 283 20.84 13.23 -0.70
C PHE A 283 22.23 13.25 -0.06
N THR A 284 22.31 13.57 1.23
CA THR A 284 23.53 13.60 2.05
C THR A 284 24.62 14.50 1.48
N SER A 285 24.23 15.64 0.93
CA SER A 285 25.21 16.58 0.37
C SER A 285 25.87 17.46 1.44
N TYR A 286 25.24 17.65 2.61
CA TYR A 286 25.83 18.39 3.73
C TYR A 286 27.14 17.79 4.24
N THR A 287 27.36 16.48 4.09
CA THR A 287 28.62 15.82 4.49
C THR A 287 29.81 16.20 3.58
N GLY A 288 29.55 16.94 2.50
CA GLY A 288 30.58 17.51 1.63
C GLY A 288 30.66 19.04 1.73
N GLN A 289 30.06 19.64 2.77
CA GLN A 289 30.17 21.08 2.99
C GLN A 289 31.64 21.49 3.11
N GLY A 290 32.04 22.52 2.37
CA GLY A 290 33.44 22.97 2.28
C GLY A 290 34.25 22.33 1.16
N LEU A 291 33.80 21.21 0.56
CA LEU A 291 34.45 20.63 -0.61
C LEU A 291 34.16 21.47 -1.87
N GLY A 292 35.22 21.89 -2.56
CA GLY A 292 35.10 22.60 -3.83
C GLY A 292 34.51 24.00 -3.75
N ALA A 293 34.49 24.63 -2.57
CA ALA A 293 34.01 26.01 -2.40
C ALA A 293 34.72 27.02 -3.32
N ASP A 294 35.98 26.74 -3.69
CA ASP A 294 36.77 27.54 -4.63
C ASP A 294 36.87 26.92 -6.04
N ASP A 295 36.28 25.74 -6.27
CA ASP A 295 36.38 24.98 -7.53
C ASP A 295 35.02 24.84 -8.23
N ASN A 296 34.74 25.81 -9.12
CA ASN A 296 33.54 25.83 -9.95
C ASN A 296 33.34 24.53 -10.75
N ILE A 297 34.39 23.77 -11.07
CA ILE A 297 34.27 22.54 -11.86
C ILE A 297 33.61 21.44 -11.04
N LEU A 298 33.99 21.27 -9.76
CA LEU A 298 33.40 20.24 -8.89
C LEU A 298 31.91 20.52 -8.64
N THR A 299 31.57 21.78 -8.36
CA THR A 299 30.18 22.22 -8.17
C THR A 299 29.31 21.96 -9.40
N ILE A 300 29.81 22.32 -10.61
CA ILE A 300 29.09 22.06 -11.87
C ILE A 300 28.89 20.56 -12.09
N GLN A 301 29.92 19.74 -11.83
CA GLN A 301 29.82 18.28 -11.96
C GLN A 301 28.77 17.72 -11.01
N ILE A 302 28.80 18.08 -9.73
CA ILE A 302 27.86 17.58 -8.73
C ILE A 302 26.43 18.00 -9.07
N ALA A 303 26.21 19.26 -9.47
CA ALA A 303 24.90 19.74 -9.90
C ALA A 303 24.38 18.95 -11.11
N LEU A 304 25.24 18.71 -12.12
CA LEU A 304 24.89 17.96 -13.32
C LEU A 304 24.55 16.49 -12.99
N TRP A 305 25.40 15.80 -12.24
CA TRP A 305 25.18 14.39 -11.87
C TRP A 305 23.98 14.20 -10.93
N SER A 306 23.74 15.16 -10.04
CA SER A 306 22.57 15.15 -9.14
C SER A 306 21.27 15.43 -9.88
N THR A 307 21.32 16.29 -10.90
CA THR A 307 20.16 16.52 -11.78
C THR A 307 19.87 15.28 -12.62
N LEU A 308 20.90 14.63 -13.17
CA LEU A 308 20.74 13.39 -13.92
C LEU A 308 20.20 12.24 -13.06
N ALA A 309 20.49 12.22 -11.75
CA ALA A 309 19.97 11.23 -10.81
C ALA A 309 18.44 11.32 -10.61
N LEU A 310 17.80 12.45 -10.96
CA LEU A 310 16.34 12.54 -10.93
C LEU A 310 15.69 11.63 -11.97
N ILE A 311 16.34 11.42 -13.13
CA ILE A 311 15.82 10.58 -14.22
C ILE A 311 15.53 9.16 -13.75
N PRO A 312 16.48 8.39 -13.16
CA PRO A 312 16.19 7.04 -12.66
C PRO A 312 15.16 6.99 -11.52
N ILE A 313 15.14 8.00 -10.65
CA ILE A 313 14.21 8.09 -9.52
C ILE A 313 12.77 8.26 -10.04
N PHE A 314 12.54 9.23 -10.94
CA PHE A 314 11.24 9.44 -11.57
C PHE A 314 10.85 8.28 -12.49
N ALA A 315 11.81 7.73 -13.24
CA ALA A 315 11.56 6.58 -14.10
C ALA A 315 10.99 5.40 -13.30
N THR A 316 11.59 5.08 -12.16
CA THR A 316 11.12 3.96 -11.34
C THR A 316 9.79 4.28 -10.67
N THR A 317 9.64 5.48 -10.11
CA THR A 317 8.38 5.91 -9.47
C THR A 317 7.22 5.91 -10.46
N PHE A 318 7.41 6.45 -11.67
CA PHE A 318 6.40 6.43 -12.72
C PHE A 318 6.09 5.01 -13.19
N ASN A 319 7.12 4.17 -13.35
CA ASN A 319 6.92 2.76 -13.72
C ASN A 319 6.04 2.02 -12.71
N LEU A 320 6.24 2.28 -11.42
CA LEU A 320 5.47 1.69 -10.32
C LEU A 320 4.03 2.23 -10.30
N ILE A 321 3.84 3.54 -10.41
CA ILE A 321 2.52 4.19 -10.51
C ILE A 321 1.74 3.62 -11.72
N ALA A 322 2.38 3.53 -12.87
CA ALA A 322 1.75 2.99 -14.08
C ALA A 322 1.44 1.49 -13.95
N THR A 323 2.24 0.73 -13.21
CA THR A 323 1.98 -0.69 -12.90
C THR A 323 0.70 -0.86 -12.06
N MET A 324 0.30 0.14 -11.29
CA MET A 324 -0.95 0.13 -10.51
C MET A 324 -2.21 0.42 -11.33
N LYS A 325 -2.07 0.80 -12.61
CA LYS A 325 -3.22 1.19 -13.45
C LYS A 325 -4.26 0.07 -13.48
N GLY A 326 -5.49 0.41 -13.09
CA GLY A 326 -6.64 -0.51 -13.08
C GLY A 326 -6.79 -1.36 -11.81
N ARG A 327 -5.85 -1.27 -10.85
CA ARG A 327 -5.91 -1.96 -9.55
C ARG A 327 -5.44 -1.07 -8.39
N TRP A 328 -5.97 0.15 -8.34
CA TRP A 328 -5.64 1.12 -7.29
C TRP A 328 -6.16 0.69 -5.92
N GLU A 329 -7.23 -0.13 -5.87
CA GLU A 329 -7.76 -0.69 -4.63
C GLU A 329 -6.72 -1.51 -3.84
N SER A 330 -5.72 -2.07 -4.52
CA SER A 330 -4.63 -2.83 -3.87
C SER A 330 -3.81 -2.01 -2.86
N MET A 331 -3.79 -0.67 -2.96
CA MET A 331 -3.20 0.19 -1.93
C MET A 331 -4.04 0.23 -0.65
N VAL A 332 -5.35 0.10 -0.75
CA VAL A 332 -6.24 0.07 0.41
C VAL A 332 -6.24 -1.32 1.03
N GLU A 333 -6.17 -2.36 0.21
CA GLU A 333 -6.13 -3.77 0.63
C GLU A 333 -4.80 -4.15 1.31
N SER A 334 -3.68 -3.63 0.82
CA SER A 334 -2.33 -3.98 1.29
C SER A 334 -1.61 -2.75 1.85
N THR A 335 -1.42 -2.74 3.17
CA THR A 335 -0.60 -1.73 3.87
C THR A 335 0.84 -1.71 3.37
N SER A 336 1.35 -2.85 2.92
CA SER A 336 2.70 -2.94 2.35
C SER A 336 2.81 -2.26 0.99
N ALA A 337 1.81 -2.45 0.12
CA ALA A 337 1.75 -1.78 -1.18
C ALA A 337 1.59 -0.26 -1.02
N ALA A 338 0.71 0.18 -0.13
CA ALA A 338 0.57 1.60 0.21
C ALA A 338 1.88 2.20 0.72
N SER A 339 2.53 1.56 1.69
CA SER A 339 3.78 2.04 2.29
C SER A 339 4.91 2.14 1.25
N SER A 340 5.07 1.13 0.39
CA SER A 340 6.05 1.19 -0.71
C SER A 340 5.73 2.29 -1.72
N MET A 341 4.47 2.50 -2.09
CA MET A 341 4.11 3.56 -3.05
C MET A 341 4.33 4.95 -2.46
N VAL A 342 3.91 5.18 -1.22
CA VAL A 342 4.15 6.44 -0.51
C VAL A 342 5.66 6.72 -0.43
N ALA A 343 6.47 5.72 -0.08
CA ALA A 343 7.92 5.87 -0.03
C ALA A 343 8.54 6.29 -1.38
N MET A 344 8.07 5.75 -2.50
CA MET A 344 8.59 6.10 -3.83
C MET A 344 8.18 7.52 -4.27
N ILE A 345 6.98 7.95 -3.90
CA ILE A 345 6.54 9.34 -4.09
C ILE A 345 7.40 10.29 -3.24
N LEU A 346 7.61 9.96 -1.96
CA LEU A 346 8.46 10.75 -1.06
C LEU A 346 9.92 10.77 -1.50
N LEU A 347 10.43 9.68 -2.07
CA LEU A 347 11.78 9.64 -2.64
C LEU A 347 11.90 10.66 -3.79
N SER A 348 10.91 10.73 -4.67
CA SER A 348 10.91 11.67 -5.79
C SER A 348 10.84 13.12 -5.31
N LEU A 349 9.96 13.42 -4.34
CA LEU A 349 9.85 14.76 -3.76
C LEU A 349 11.11 15.16 -2.97
N GLY A 350 11.62 14.24 -2.16
CA GLY A 350 12.85 14.41 -1.38
C GLY A 350 14.07 14.61 -2.27
N ALA A 351 14.12 13.97 -3.44
CA ALA A 351 15.22 14.13 -4.38
C ALA A 351 15.26 15.53 -5.00
N ILE A 352 14.09 16.15 -5.24
CA ILE A 352 14.02 17.55 -5.68
C ILE A 352 14.58 18.47 -4.57
N GLY A 353 14.12 18.30 -3.33
CA GLY A 353 14.62 19.10 -2.21
C GLY A 353 16.11 18.91 -1.96
N GLY A 354 16.58 17.66 -2.03
CA GLY A 354 17.99 17.31 -1.92
C GLY A 354 18.83 17.93 -3.02
N LEU A 355 18.29 18.07 -4.25
CA LEU A 355 19.03 18.67 -5.37
C LEU A 355 19.34 20.14 -5.07
N PHE A 356 18.35 20.90 -4.63
CA PHE A 356 18.54 22.31 -4.24
C PHE A 356 19.52 22.44 -3.07
N ALA A 357 19.38 21.59 -2.04
CA ALA A 357 20.32 21.56 -0.93
C ALA A 357 21.75 21.22 -1.37
N SER A 358 21.89 20.27 -2.29
CA SER A 358 23.18 19.86 -2.85
C SER A 358 23.84 20.98 -3.64
N ILE A 359 23.10 21.66 -4.52
CA ILE A 359 23.63 22.77 -5.30
C ILE A 359 24.08 23.92 -4.39
N SER A 360 23.27 24.24 -3.37
CA SER A 360 23.62 25.27 -2.38
C SER A 360 24.88 24.90 -1.58
N THR A 361 25.00 23.66 -1.13
CA THR A 361 26.15 23.19 -0.31
C THR A 361 27.47 23.29 -1.07
N PHE A 362 27.50 22.84 -2.33
CA PHE A 362 28.73 22.88 -3.15
C PHE A 362 28.92 24.23 -3.86
N GLY A 363 27.90 25.08 -3.90
CA GLY A 363 27.98 26.44 -4.45
C GLY A 363 28.63 27.47 -3.53
N GLY A 364 29.08 27.06 -2.34
CA GLY A 364 29.79 27.90 -1.37
C GLY A 364 28.88 28.71 -0.44
N ASP A 365 27.62 28.96 -0.82
CA ASP A 365 26.65 29.70 0.01
C ASP A 365 26.10 28.84 1.16
N ALA A 366 25.88 27.54 0.94
CA ALA A 366 25.39 26.56 1.92
C ALA A 366 24.11 26.97 2.69
N SER A 367 23.40 28.01 2.26
CA SER A 367 22.16 28.51 2.86
C SER A 367 21.05 27.45 2.97
N LEU A 368 21.03 26.46 2.07
CA LEU A 368 20.05 25.37 2.08
C LEU A 368 20.58 24.06 2.70
N ALA A 369 21.74 24.09 3.37
CA ALA A 369 22.32 22.89 4.00
C ALA A 369 21.38 22.27 5.05
N GLY A 370 20.68 23.11 5.83
CA GLY A 370 19.67 22.67 6.81
C GLY A 370 18.51 21.93 6.15
N ILE A 371 18.05 22.37 4.97
CA ILE A 371 17.04 21.65 4.18
C ILE A 371 17.57 20.28 3.75
N GLY A 372 18.87 20.19 3.40
CA GLY A 372 19.54 18.92 3.12
C GLY A 372 19.40 17.92 4.26
N ALA A 373 19.67 18.34 5.50
CA ALA A 373 19.50 17.48 6.68
C ALA A 373 18.03 17.01 6.86
N SER A 374 17.05 17.87 6.58
CA SER A 374 15.62 17.46 6.57
C SER A 374 15.30 16.42 5.49
N MET A 375 15.87 16.57 4.29
CA MET A 375 15.71 15.61 3.20
C MET A 375 16.36 14.27 3.51
N ASP A 376 17.46 14.27 4.27
CA ASP A 376 18.12 13.05 4.72
C ASP A 376 17.32 12.34 5.81
N HIS A 377 16.68 13.10 6.70
CA HIS A 377 15.70 12.55 7.63
C HIS A 377 14.52 11.90 6.89
N LEU A 378 14.00 12.56 5.85
CA LEU A 378 12.97 12.00 4.96
C LEU A 378 13.47 10.74 4.25
N LEU A 379 14.72 10.70 3.79
CA LEU A 379 15.30 9.52 3.16
C LEU A 379 15.35 8.34 4.14
N LEU A 380 15.82 8.55 5.37
CA LEU A 380 15.96 7.48 6.36
C LEU A 380 14.61 6.93 6.83
N TRP A 381 13.67 7.79 7.23
CA TRP A 381 12.40 7.35 7.83
C TRP A 381 11.22 7.36 6.86
N GLY A 382 11.16 8.32 5.94
CA GLY A 382 10.10 8.42 4.92
C GLY A 382 10.29 7.51 3.72
N VAL A 383 11.52 7.20 3.32
CA VAL A 383 11.77 6.24 2.22
C VAL A 383 12.22 4.90 2.78
N GLY A 384 13.39 4.85 3.41
CA GLY A 384 13.96 3.63 3.98
C GLY A 384 13.03 3.00 5.02
N GLY A 385 12.54 3.80 5.97
CA GLY A 385 11.68 3.35 7.05
C GLY A 385 10.34 2.80 6.56
N LEU A 386 9.67 3.49 5.62
CA LEU A 386 8.41 3.01 5.03
C LEU A 386 8.60 1.76 4.18
N VAL A 387 9.69 1.64 3.41
CA VAL A 387 9.97 0.41 2.65
C VAL A 387 10.35 -0.76 3.56
N ALA A 388 11.14 -0.51 4.61
CA ALA A 388 11.45 -1.50 5.63
C ALA A 388 10.17 -1.97 6.36
N PHE A 389 9.29 -1.03 6.73
CA PHE A 389 7.97 -1.35 7.28
C PHE A 389 7.12 -2.19 6.31
N ALA A 390 7.13 -1.86 5.02
CA ALA A 390 6.43 -2.64 3.99
C ALA A 390 6.96 -4.08 3.90
N ALA A 391 8.29 -4.25 3.94
CA ALA A 391 8.94 -5.55 3.94
C ALA A 391 8.59 -6.36 5.19
N LEU A 392 8.61 -5.75 6.38
CA LEU A 392 8.23 -6.42 7.63
C LEU A 392 6.76 -6.86 7.66
N ASN A 393 5.84 -6.09 7.06
CA ASN A 393 4.42 -6.45 7.07
C ASN A 393 4.02 -7.49 6.02
N SER A 394 4.78 -7.60 4.93
CA SER A 394 4.48 -8.54 3.83
C SER A 394 5.41 -9.75 3.80
N MET A 395 6.72 -9.51 3.77
CA MET A 395 7.72 -10.54 3.52
C MET A 395 8.05 -11.37 4.75
N LEU A 396 8.09 -10.76 5.94
CA LEU A 396 8.43 -11.47 7.16
C LEU A 396 7.38 -12.55 7.53
N PRO A 397 6.05 -12.26 7.57
CA PRO A 397 5.03 -13.30 7.77
C PRO A 397 5.11 -14.41 6.72
N GLU A 398 5.28 -14.05 5.44
CA GLU A 398 5.40 -15.02 4.36
C GLU A 398 6.64 -15.92 4.49
N SER A 399 7.77 -15.39 4.98
CA SER A 399 8.98 -16.18 5.25
C SER A 399 8.78 -17.17 6.41
N MET A 400 7.78 -16.94 7.25
CA MET A 400 7.35 -17.85 8.31
C MET A 400 6.21 -18.78 7.86
N HIS A 401 5.72 -18.65 6.64
CA HIS A 401 4.51 -19.33 6.14
C HIS A 401 3.27 -19.05 6.99
N LEU A 402 3.13 -17.79 7.44
CA LEU A 402 2.00 -17.33 8.26
C LEU A 402 1.27 -16.17 7.57
N GLU A 403 -0.04 -16.08 7.83
CA GLU A 403 -0.84 -14.89 7.54
C GLU A 403 -0.75 -13.87 8.68
N ASN A 404 -0.98 -12.61 8.36
CA ASN A 404 -1.03 -11.56 9.35
C ASN A 404 -2.25 -11.70 10.26
N TYR A 405 -2.04 -11.65 11.58
CA TYR A 405 -3.09 -11.93 12.55
C TYR A 405 -4.26 -10.93 12.53
N GLU A 406 -4.00 -9.62 12.50
CA GLU A 406 -5.04 -8.59 12.51
C GLU A 406 -4.69 -7.47 11.52
N ARG A 407 -5.50 -7.32 10.47
CA ARG A 407 -5.33 -6.25 9.46
C ARG A 407 -5.52 -4.85 10.06
N THR A 408 -6.41 -4.69 11.03
CA THR A 408 -6.72 -3.40 11.66
C THR A 408 -5.50 -2.80 12.36
N ARG A 409 -4.74 -3.60 13.11
CA ARG A 409 -3.50 -3.13 13.78
C ARG A 409 -2.39 -2.80 12.80
N GLN A 410 -2.27 -3.55 11.71
CA GLN A 410 -1.33 -3.22 10.64
C GLN A 410 -1.66 -1.88 9.99
N ARG A 411 -2.95 -1.62 9.73
CA ARG A 411 -3.40 -0.34 9.18
C ARG A 411 -3.17 0.80 10.16
N LEU A 412 -3.40 0.57 11.45
CA LEU A 412 -3.10 1.56 12.49
C LEU A 412 -1.61 1.90 12.53
N ALA A 413 -0.74 0.88 12.60
CA ALA A 413 0.72 1.08 12.56
C ALA A 413 1.16 1.81 11.29
N PHE A 414 0.60 1.44 10.13
CA PHE A 414 0.88 2.10 8.85
C PHE A 414 0.58 3.60 8.91
N TRP A 415 -0.58 4.01 9.42
CA TRP A 415 -0.94 5.43 9.53
C TRP A 415 -0.02 6.19 10.48
N PHE A 416 0.27 5.62 11.66
CA PHE A 416 1.20 6.23 12.62
C PHE A 416 2.59 6.43 12.02
N VAL A 417 3.15 5.42 11.37
CA VAL A 417 4.48 5.53 10.73
C VAL A 417 4.46 6.50 9.55
N THR A 418 3.43 6.47 8.71
CA THR A 418 3.35 7.32 7.51
C THR A 418 3.13 8.79 7.86
N ILE A 419 2.16 9.08 8.72
CA ILE A 419 1.89 10.46 9.18
C ILE A 419 3.09 10.99 9.94
N GLY A 420 3.71 10.17 10.79
CA GLY A 420 4.90 10.59 11.52
C GLY A 420 6.10 10.87 10.61
N ALA A 421 6.35 10.04 9.60
CA ALA A 421 7.45 10.25 8.66
C ALA A 421 7.25 11.50 7.80
N ILE A 422 6.07 11.68 7.21
CA ILE A 422 5.74 12.87 6.40
C ILE A 422 5.73 14.12 7.27
N GLY A 423 5.04 14.05 8.41
CA GLY A 423 4.89 15.17 9.36
C GLY A 423 6.23 15.62 9.93
N SER A 424 7.05 14.69 10.42
CA SER A 424 8.38 15.02 10.97
C SER A 424 9.27 15.68 9.93
N SER A 425 9.34 15.12 8.72
CA SER A 425 10.14 15.70 7.64
C SER A 425 9.65 17.09 7.21
N LEU A 426 8.33 17.29 7.09
CA LEU A 426 7.76 18.59 6.73
C LEU A 426 8.06 19.64 7.81
N MET A 427 7.87 19.27 9.08
CA MET A 427 8.17 20.15 10.22
C MET A 427 9.67 20.42 10.32
N ALA A 428 10.52 19.46 9.97
CA ALA A 428 11.97 19.65 9.95
C ALA A 428 12.39 20.65 8.87
N VAL A 429 11.76 20.62 7.69
CA VAL A 429 11.96 21.64 6.65
C VAL A 429 11.53 23.02 7.17
N MET A 430 10.36 23.11 7.80
CA MET A 430 9.85 24.38 8.34
C MET A 430 10.75 24.93 9.45
N ASN A 431 11.18 24.09 10.40
CA ASN A 431 12.12 24.44 11.45
C ASN A 431 13.44 24.99 10.87
N ASN A 432 13.98 24.35 9.84
CA ASN A 432 15.20 24.83 9.18
C ASN A 432 15.03 26.19 8.49
N PHE A 433 13.89 26.45 7.84
CA PHE A 433 13.61 27.78 7.28
C PHE A 433 13.50 28.85 8.37
N VAL A 434 12.84 28.53 9.48
CA VAL A 434 12.73 29.45 10.63
C VAL A 434 14.11 29.73 11.22
N ASN A 435 14.93 28.70 11.45
CA ASN A 435 16.30 28.86 11.97
C ASN A 435 17.16 29.74 11.06
N ASN A 436 17.12 29.49 9.74
CA ASN A 436 17.85 30.32 8.78
C ASN A 436 17.39 31.78 8.82
N ALA A 437 16.07 32.03 8.86
CA ALA A 437 15.54 33.38 8.93
C ALA A 437 15.95 34.11 10.22
N VAL A 438 15.94 33.43 11.36
CA VAL A 438 16.41 34.01 12.64
C VAL A 438 17.90 34.35 12.56
N VAL A 439 18.73 33.43 12.05
CA VAL A 439 20.17 33.67 11.86
C VAL A 439 20.45 34.87 10.95
N GLU A 440 19.71 35.01 9.84
CA GLU A 440 19.83 36.15 8.91
C GLU A 440 19.53 37.50 9.55
N THR A 441 18.61 37.55 10.54
CA THR A 441 18.30 38.80 11.26
C THR A 441 19.40 39.22 12.23
N GLY A 442 20.33 38.32 12.58
CA GLY A 442 21.33 38.55 13.63
C GLY A 442 20.73 38.59 15.04
N TYR A 443 19.49 38.15 15.22
CA TYR A 443 18.83 38.09 16.52
C TYR A 443 19.39 36.91 17.34
N LEU A 444 19.95 37.20 18.52
CA LEU A 444 20.71 36.22 19.31
C LEU A 444 19.87 35.47 20.36
N ALA A 445 18.64 35.93 20.64
CA ALA A 445 17.76 35.26 21.59
C ALA A 445 16.87 34.22 20.88
N THR A 446 16.40 33.22 21.62
CA THR A 446 15.45 32.25 21.06
C THR A 446 14.16 32.95 20.69
N VAL A 447 13.62 32.59 19.52
CA VAL A 447 12.33 33.08 19.03
C VAL A 447 11.31 31.98 19.30
N GLY A 448 10.12 32.34 19.81
CA GLY A 448 9.07 31.34 20.10
C GLY A 448 8.75 30.43 18.91
N ALA A 449 8.78 30.97 17.68
CA ALA A 449 8.59 30.19 16.46
C ALA A 449 9.66 29.08 16.26
N GLN A 450 10.91 29.31 16.67
CA GLN A 450 11.98 28.31 16.61
C GLN A 450 11.74 27.19 17.63
N GLU A 451 11.31 27.53 18.84
CA GLU A 451 10.95 26.54 19.86
C GLU A 451 9.73 25.71 19.42
N ASP A 452 8.65 26.38 18.99
CA ASP A 452 7.41 25.73 18.55
C ASP A 452 7.64 24.74 17.39
N THR A 453 8.44 25.15 16.40
CA THR A 453 8.73 24.29 15.24
C THR A 453 9.65 23.13 15.59
N SER A 454 10.64 23.32 16.47
CA SER A 454 11.52 22.25 16.96
C SER A 454 10.74 21.17 17.73
N VAL A 455 9.84 21.57 18.65
CA VAL A 455 8.95 20.63 19.36
C VAL A 455 8.11 19.82 18.37
N MET A 456 7.56 20.49 17.36
CA MET A 456 6.64 19.86 16.42
C MET A 456 7.32 18.78 15.56
N VAL A 457 8.63 18.90 15.29
CA VAL A 457 9.41 17.81 14.66
C VAL A 457 9.39 16.57 15.55
N ALA A 458 9.72 16.72 16.83
CA ALA A 458 9.77 15.60 17.77
C ALA A 458 8.38 14.99 18.01
N VAL A 459 7.35 15.82 18.16
CA VAL A 459 5.94 15.37 18.33
C VAL A 459 5.46 14.60 17.10
N MET A 460 5.73 15.07 15.89
CA MET A 460 5.38 14.34 14.68
C MET A 460 6.16 13.03 14.57
N PHE A 461 7.43 13.03 14.91
CA PHE A 461 8.25 11.81 14.94
C PHE A 461 7.76 10.80 15.99
N TYR A 462 7.16 11.25 17.09
CA TYR A 462 6.59 10.37 18.10
C TYR A 462 5.51 9.43 17.55
N PHE A 463 4.76 9.85 16.52
CA PHE A 463 3.82 8.96 15.82
C PHE A 463 4.54 7.75 15.22
N ILE A 464 5.74 7.92 14.65
CA ILE A 464 6.56 6.79 14.18
C ILE A 464 6.88 5.86 15.35
N THR A 465 7.30 6.41 16.48
CA THR A 465 7.65 5.64 17.68
C THR A 465 6.47 4.77 18.12
N ILE A 466 5.27 5.35 18.29
CA ILE A 466 4.04 4.60 18.61
C ILE A 466 3.76 3.53 17.54
N GLY A 467 3.81 3.90 16.26
CA GLY A 467 3.57 3.01 15.14
C GLY A 467 4.50 1.79 15.12
N THR A 468 5.78 1.97 15.48
CA THR A 468 6.75 0.87 15.56
C THR A 468 6.41 -0.13 16.65
N PHE A 469 5.97 0.32 17.82
CA PHE A 469 5.53 -0.57 18.91
C PHE A 469 4.26 -1.35 18.54
N ILE A 470 3.30 -0.70 17.87
CA ILE A 470 2.11 -1.37 17.36
C ILE A 470 2.49 -2.44 16.32
N ALA A 471 3.42 -2.13 15.42
CA ALA A 471 3.92 -3.05 14.40
C ALA A 471 4.60 -4.29 15.01
N VAL A 472 5.47 -4.08 16.00
CA VAL A 472 6.14 -5.18 16.73
C VAL A 472 5.13 -6.03 17.48
N HIS A 473 4.17 -5.40 18.16
CA HIS A 473 3.14 -6.14 18.88
C HIS A 473 2.27 -6.97 17.94
N GLN A 474 1.86 -6.40 16.80
CA GLN A 474 1.16 -7.13 15.75
C GLN A 474 1.95 -8.35 15.28
N PHE A 475 3.25 -8.19 15.10
CA PHE A 475 4.10 -9.29 14.66
C PHE A 475 4.24 -10.41 15.71
N ILE A 476 4.36 -10.05 16.99
CA ILE A 476 4.38 -11.03 18.09
C ILE A 476 3.09 -11.86 18.08
N LEU A 477 1.94 -11.23 17.81
CA LEU A 477 0.66 -11.92 17.65
C LEU A 477 0.64 -12.82 16.41
N THR A 478 1.10 -12.31 15.25
CA THR A 478 1.26 -13.12 14.02
C THR A 478 2.11 -14.36 14.27
N ARG A 479 3.23 -14.25 14.99
CA ARG A 479 4.10 -15.40 15.27
C ARG A 479 3.49 -16.41 16.25
N SER A 480 2.73 -15.95 17.23
CA SER A 480 2.19 -16.80 18.30
C SER A 480 0.81 -17.39 17.99
N ARG A 481 0.00 -16.70 17.20
CA ARG A 481 -1.41 -17.01 16.92
C ARG A 481 -1.78 -16.92 15.44
N GLY A 482 -0.82 -16.64 14.56
CA GLY A 482 -1.07 -16.55 13.12
C GLY A 482 -1.45 -17.89 12.52
N GLN A 483 -2.35 -17.84 11.54
CA GLN A 483 -2.75 -19.01 10.78
C GLN A 483 -1.74 -19.31 9.66
N PRO A 484 -1.61 -20.58 9.22
CA PRO A 484 -0.75 -20.92 8.10
C PRO A 484 -1.16 -20.16 6.81
N LEU A 485 -0.17 -19.78 6.01
CA LEU A 485 -0.41 -19.08 4.73
C LEU A 485 -1.34 -19.93 3.83
N GLY A 486 -2.47 -19.35 3.40
CA GLY A 486 -3.44 -20.03 2.53
C GLY A 486 -4.50 -20.85 3.27
N THR A 487 -4.51 -20.87 4.61
CA THR A 487 -5.71 -21.29 5.38
C THR A 487 -6.70 -20.13 5.56
N SER A 488 -6.23 -18.92 5.24
CA SER A 488 -7.02 -17.78 4.84
C SER A 488 -8.02 -18.14 3.74
N SER A 489 -9.20 -18.69 4.03
CA SER A 489 -10.31 -18.42 3.10
C SER A 489 -10.31 -16.91 2.98
N VAL A 490 -10.09 -16.39 1.78
CA VAL A 490 -10.23 -14.96 1.53
C VAL A 490 -11.64 -14.65 2.00
N GLU A 491 -11.77 -14.12 3.21
CA GLU A 491 -12.97 -13.41 3.61
C GLU A 491 -12.96 -12.25 2.65
N SER A 492 -13.67 -12.44 1.53
CA SER A 492 -13.81 -11.40 0.53
C SER A 492 -14.34 -10.21 1.30
N ILE A 493 -13.70 -9.06 1.10
CA ILE A 493 -14.12 -7.81 1.74
C ILE A 493 -15.48 -7.36 1.13
N GLY A 494 -15.99 -8.09 0.13
CA GLY A 494 -17.35 -7.98 -0.38
C GLY A 494 -18.32 -8.92 0.34
N ILE A 495 -19.60 -8.66 0.14
CA ILE A 495 -20.67 -9.57 0.54
C ILE A 495 -20.34 -10.97 -0.01
N GLN A 496 -20.16 -11.97 0.85
CA GLN A 496 -19.80 -13.33 0.38
C GLN A 496 -20.96 -14.04 -0.30
N LYS A 497 -22.18 -13.80 0.20
CA LYS A 497 -23.42 -14.38 -0.29
C LYS A 497 -24.44 -13.28 -0.46
N PHE A 498 -24.95 -13.08 -1.66
CA PHE A 498 -25.95 -12.06 -1.97
C PHE A 498 -27.15 -12.69 -2.66
N SER A 499 -28.35 -12.42 -2.16
CA SER A 499 -29.58 -12.89 -2.79
C SER A 499 -30.05 -11.88 -3.82
N LEU A 500 -30.26 -12.34 -5.05
CA LEU A 500 -30.97 -11.63 -6.11
C LEU A 500 -32.37 -12.21 -6.23
N MET A 501 -33.36 -11.33 -6.23
CA MET A 501 -34.70 -11.68 -6.68
C MET A 501 -34.72 -11.80 -8.20
N SER A 502 -35.71 -12.49 -8.76
CA SER A 502 -35.89 -12.56 -10.20
C SER A 502 -36.03 -11.16 -10.79
N GLY A 503 -35.07 -10.74 -11.62
CA GLY A 503 -35.02 -9.41 -12.20
C GLY A 503 -33.75 -9.17 -13.02
N THR A 504 -33.70 -8.02 -13.70
CA THR A 504 -32.56 -7.63 -14.53
C THR A 504 -31.56 -6.81 -13.71
N TYR A 505 -30.32 -7.28 -13.64
CA TYR A 505 -29.24 -6.59 -12.93
C TYR A 505 -28.08 -6.32 -13.89
N THR A 506 -27.46 -5.14 -13.78
CA THR A 506 -26.23 -4.85 -14.51
C THR A 506 -25.01 -5.20 -13.67
N ILE A 507 -23.95 -5.71 -14.28
CA ILE A 507 -22.69 -6.00 -13.58
C ILE A 507 -22.15 -4.74 -12.87
N ARG A 508 -22.30 -3.56 -13.48
CA ARG A 508 -21.92 -2.28 -12.87
C ARG A 508 -22.78 -1.97 -11.63
N GLY A 509 -24.09 -2.24 -11.66
CA GLY A 509 -24.98 -2.07 -10.51
C GLY A 509 -24.69 -3.06 -9.39
N LEU A 510 -24.32 -4.30 -9.74
CA LEU A 510 -23.90 -5.31 -8.77
C LEU A 510 -22.58 -4.93 -8.08
N LEU A 511 -21.56 -4.54 -8.85
CA LEU A 511 -20.29 -4.03 -8.29
C LEU A 511 -20.50 -2.75 -7.47
N GLY A 512 -21.41 -1.87 -7.90
CA GLY A 512 -21.79 -0.66 -7.17
C GLY A 512 -22.46 -0.92 -5.82
N LYS A 513 -23.03 -2.11 -5.61
CA LYS A 513 -23.57 -2.57 -4.32
C LYS A 513 -22.52 -3.20 -3.39
N GLY A 514 -21.25 -3.19 -3.78
CA GLY A 514 -20.15 -3.76 -2.99
C GLY A 514 -19.96 -5.27 -3.17
N LEU A 515 -20.57 -5.86 -4.20
CA LEU A 515 -20.33 -7.25 -4.60
C LEU A 515 -18.94 -7.36 -5.24
N SER A 516 -18.21 -8.42 -4.90
CA SER A 516 -16.91 -8.73 -5.47
C SER A 516 -17.04 -9.80 -6.56
N LEU A 517 -15.97 -10.05 -7.31
CA LEU A 517 -15.93 -11.15 -8.29
C LEU A 517 -16.06 -12.54 -7.63
N ASP A 518 -15.81 -12.61 -6.32
CA ASP A 518 -15.87 -13.83 -5.53
C ASP A 518 -17.19 -13.94 -4.71
N THR A 519 -18.16 -13.06 -4.96
CA THR A 519 -19.47 -13.11 -4.28
C THR A 519 -20.37 -14.20 -4.89
N GLU A 520 -20.82 -15.15 -4.07
CA GLU A 520 -21.83 -16.12 -4.45
C GLU A 520 -23.22 -15.47 -4.51
N ILE A 521 -23.91 -15.66 -5.64
CA ILE A 521 -25.23 -15.07 -5.89
C ILE A 521 -26.28 -16.17 -5.80
N TYR A 522 -27.19 -16.05 -4.84
CA TYR A 522 -28.38 -16.89 -4.74
C TYR A 522 -29.51 -16.22 -5.49
N VAL A 523 -30.14 -16.93 -6.43
CA VAL A 523 -31.24 -16.36 -7.23
C VAL A 523 -32.54 -16.99 -6.76
N ASN A 524 -33.47 -16.18 -6.27
CA ASN A 524 -34.77 -16.61 -5.72
C ASN A 524 -34.66 -17.54 -4.50
N GLU A 525 -33.56 -17.47 -3.75
CA GLU A 525 -33.36 -18.19 -2.49
C GLU A 525 -32.83 -17.22 -1.43
N GLU A 526 -33.31 -17.34 -0.19
CA GLU A 526 -32.80 -16.56 0.94
C GLU A 526 -31.39 -17.04 1.32
N ALA A 527 -30.44 -16.10 1.45
CA ALA A 527 -29.10 -16.44 1.92
C ALA A 527 -29.17 -16.90 3.40
N PRO A 528 -28.48 -17.99 3.80
CA PRO A 528 -28.48 -18.42 5.18
C PRO A 528 -27.87 -17.34 6.09
N GLU A 529 -28.56 -16.99 7.17
CA GLU A 529 -28.04 -16.08 8.20
C GLU A 529 -26.81 -16.69 8.87
N GLU A 530 -25.60 -16.26 8.47
CA GLU A 530 -24.41 -16.45 9.29
C GLU A 530 -24.35 -15.30 10.32
N GLU A 531 -24.14 -15.65 11.60
CA GLU A 531 -23.95 -14.69 12.69
C GLU A 531 -22.89 -13.65 12.29
N ILE A 532 -23.36 -12.45 11.94
CA ILE A 532 -22.51 -11.30 11.66
C ILE A 532 -21.77 -10.97 12.96
N GLY A 533 -20.52 -11.40 13.08
CA GLY A 533 -19.62 -10.93 14.12
C GLY A 533 -19.54 -9.40 14.04
N GLU A 534 -19.96 -8.73 15.13
CA GLU A 534 -20.06 -7.28 15.23
C GLU A 534 -18.82 -6.56 14.66
N THR A 535 -18.91 -6.06 13.42
CA THR A 535 -17.97 -5.06 12.93
C THR A 535 -18.56 -3.68 13.16
N LYS A 536 -18.29 -3.15 14.35
CA LYS A 536 -18.43 -1.72 14.67
C LYS A 536 -17.58 -0.90 13.69
N ILE A 537 -18.19 -0.42 12.61
CA ILE A 537 -17.69 0.73 11.85
C ILE A 537 -18.74 1.83 11.97
N ARG A 538 -18.56 2.64 13.02
CA ARG A 538 -19.17 3.95 13.14
C ARG A 538 -18.32 4.90 12.29
N VAL A 539 -18.84 5.35 11.14
CA VAL A 539 -18.37 6.58 10.51
C VAL A 539 -19.57 7.47 10.24
N SER A 540 -19.53 8.61 10.91
CA SER A 540 -20.44 9.74 10.85
C SER A 540 -20.53 10.34 9.45
N ALA A 541 -21.74 10.36 8.88
CA ALA A 541 -22.17 11.43 8.01
C ALA A 541 -23.21 12.25 8.79
N GLY A 542 -22.94 13.54 8.95
CA GLY A 542 -23.80 14.46 9.68
C GLY A 542 -25.17 14.59 9.04
N LEU A 543 -26.18 14.72 9.91
CA LEU A 543 -27.52 15.16 9.58
C LEU A 543 -27.52 16.32 8.58
N HIS A 544 -28.38 16.21 7.58
CA HIS A 544 -29.26 17.32 7.26
C HIS A 544 -30.66 16.75 7.03
N ASP A 545 -31.51 16.89 8.06
CA ASP A 545 -32.95 16.89 7.87
C ASP A 545 -33.31 18.12 7.05
N THR A 546 -34.00 17.92 5.94
CA THR A 546 -34.97 18.89 5.43
C THR A 546 -36.21 18.12 5.03
N ASP A 547 -37.24 18.31 5.84
CA ASP A 547 -38.62 17.90 5.61
C ASP A 547 -39.13 18.29 4.22
N GLY A 548 -39.94 17.39 3.65
CA GLY A 548 -41.19 17.74 2.99
C GLY A 548 -41.11 18.47 1.65
N VAL A 549 -40.97 17.71 0.57
CA VAL A 549 -41.69 18.00 -0.69
C VAL A 549 -42.23 16.68 -1.23
N GLU A 550 -43.53 16.47 -1.10
CA GLU A 550 -44.26 15.46 -1.87
C GLU A 550 -44.17 15.82 -3.35
N ILE A 551 -43.58 14.94 -4.16
CA ILE A 551 -43.70 14.97 -5.62
C ILE A 551 -44.65 13.82 -5.97
N PRO A 552 -45.79 14.06 -6.63
CA PRO A 552 -46.76 13.02 -6.93
C PRO A 552 -46.16 12.00 -7.91
N GLU A 553 -46.26 10.71 -7.57
CA GLU A 553 -46.00 9.61 -8.49
C GLU A 553 -47.08 9.60 -9.58
N LEU A 554 -46.72 10.10 -10.76
CA LEU A 554 -47.33 9.72 -12.04
C LEU A 554 -46.16 9.45 -12.99
N ALA A 555 -45.60 8.25 -12.87
CA ALA A 555 -44.66 7.71 -13.83
C ALA A 555 -45.43 6.74 -14.73
N ASP A 556 -46.03 7.26 -15.81
CA ASP A 556 -46.43 6.44 -16.95
C ASP A 556 -45.13 5.97 -17.62
N THR A 557 -44.58 4.86 -17.13
CA THR A 557 -43.38 4.28 -17.71
C THR A 557 -43.69 3.80 -19.11
N ALA A 558 -42.82 4.16 -20.06
CA ALA A 558 -42.87 3.77 -21.47
C ALA A 558 -43.18 2.28 -21.74
N ASP A 559 -42.89 1.39 -20.79
CA ASP A 559 -43.12 -0.05 -20.88
C ASP A 559 -44.62 -0.45 -20.89
N ASP A 560 -45.52 0.39 -20.37
CA ASP A 560 -46.96 0.11 -20.28
C ASP A 560 -47.74 0.54 -21.54
N ILE A 561 -47.17 1.44 -22.36
CA ILE A 561 -47.87 2.05 -23.50
C ILE A 561 -48.15 1.05 -24.63
N LEU A 562 -47.26 0.07 -24.84
CA LEU A 562 -47.53 -1.02 -25.78
C LEU A 562 -48.68 -1.91 -25.29
N TRP A 563 -48.86 -2.06 -23.98
CA TRP A 563 -50.02 -2.76 -23.43
C TRP A 563 -51.30 -1.95 -23.59
N GLU A 564 -51.25 -0.64 -23.33
CA GLU A 564 -52.39 0.26 -23.52
C GLU A 564 -52.84 0.34 -24.98
N LEU A 565 -51.90 0.45 -25.93
CA LEU A 565 -52.24 0.45 -27.36
C LEU A 565 -52.79 -0.92 -27.80
N SER A 566 -52.28 -2.02 -27.23
CA SER A 566 -52.81 -3.37 -27.47
C SER A 566 -54.23 -3.54 -26.96
N ASP A 567 -54.54 -3.00 -25.78
CA ASP A 567 -55.85 -3.08 -25.16
C ASP A 567 -56.85 -2.15 -25.89
N TYR A 568 -56.44 -0.94 -26.29
CA TYR A 568 -57.23 -0.03 -27.13
C TYR A 568 -57.64 -0.64 -28.48
N LEU A 569 -56.71 -1.34 -29.15
CA LEU A 569 -56.98 -2.06 -30.40
C LEU A 569 -58.05 -3.15 -30.21
N LYS A 570 -58.00 -3.89 -29.10
CA LYS A 570 -58.95 -4.96 -28.79
C LYS A 570 -60.32 -4.42 -28.41
N GLU A 571 -60.39 -3.41 -27.55
CA GLU A 571 -61.66 -2.84 -27.07
C GLU A 571 -62.46 -2.19 -28.19
N ASN A 572 -61.78 -1.55 -29.14
CA ASN A 572 -62.42 -0.90 -30.29
C ASN A 572 -62.53 -1.81 -31.53
N ASN A 573 -62.06 -3.08 -31.43
CA ASN A 573 -62.03 -4.06 -32.53
C ASN A 573 -61.36 -3.53 -33.82
N LEU A 574 -60.25 -2.80 -33.65
CA LEU A 574 -59.46 -2.20 -34.72
C LEU A 574 -58.25 -3.06 -35.05
N LYS A 575 -57.77 -3.03 -36.31
CA LYS A 575 -56.49 -3.64 -36.67
C LYS A 575 -55.35 -2.64 -36.48
N ILE A 576 -54.12 -3.15 -36.32
CA ILE A 576 -52.91 -2.32 -36.19
C ILE A 576 -52.80 -1.31 -37.35
N PHE A 577 -53.15 -1.72 -38.57
CA PHE A 577 -53.20 -0.83 -39.73
C PHE A 577 -54.19 0.33 -39.59
N ASP A 578 -55.32 0.11 -38.93
CA ASP A 578 -56.35 1.14 -38.76
C ASP A 578 -55.92 2.21 -37.75
N VAL A 579 -55.10 1.85 -36.76
CA VAL A 579 -54.50 2.79 -35.80
C VAL A 579 -53.28 3.47 -36.40
N PHE A 580 -52.42 2.74 -37.12
CA PHE A 580 -51.28 3.34 -37.83
C PHE A 580 -51.74 4.48 -38.76
N LYS A 581 -52.83 4.28 -39.51
CA LYS A 581 -53.41 5.30 -40.37
C LYS A 581 -54.03 6.50 -39.61
N GLN A 582 -54.40 6.32 -38.34
CA GLN A 582 -54.91 7.41 -37.50
C GLN A 582 -53.77 8.23 -36.88
N LEU A 583 -52.61 7.60 -36.66
CA LEU A 583 -51.40 8.25 -36.16
C LEU A 583 -50.64 8.97 -37.30
N ASP A 584 -50.68 8.42 -38.52
CA ASP A 584 -50.05 8.95 -39.73
C ASP A 584 -50.89 10.09 -40.34
N GLU A 585 -50.65 11.32 -39.86
CA GLU A 585 -51.41 12.50 -40.29
C GLU A 585 -51.12 12.94 -41.73
N ASP A 586 -49.89 12.73 -42.20
CA ASP A 586 -49.45 13.16 -43.53
C ASP A 586 -49.56 12.06 -44.61
N SER A 587 -49.98 10.85 -44.20
CA SER A 587 -50.12 9.65 -45.05
C SER A 587 -48.80 9.21 -45.70
N SER A 588 -47.67 9.44 -45.03
CA SER A 588 -46.33 9.07 -45.49
C SER A 588 -46.04 7.57 -45.41
N MET A 589 -46.90 6.78 -44.76
CA MET A 589 -46.71 5.36 -44.44
C MET A 589 -45.57 5.07 -43.46
N THR A 590 -45.09 6.09 -42.75
CA THR A 590 -44.07 6.02 -41.69
C THR A 590 -44.45 6.97 -40.56
N LEU A 591 -44.22 6.61 -39.30
CA LEU A 591 -44.53 7.47 -38.16
C LEU A 591 -43.27 8.12 -37.62
N THR A 592 -43.24 9.44 -37.60
CA THR A 592 -42.20 10.19 -36.89
C THR A 592 -42.41 10.13 -35.37
N ALA A 593 -41.36 10.39 -34.59
CA ALA A 593 -41.48 10.51 -33.14
C ALA A 593 -42.50 11.58 -32.70
N TYR A 594 -42.61 12.66 -33.47
CA TYR A 594 -43.59 13.71 -33.23
C TYR A 594 -45.03 13.22 -33.47
N GLU A 595 -45.29 12.56 -34.60
CA GLU A 595 -46.62 12.01 -34.94
C GLU A 595 -47.03 10.89 -34.01
N PHE A 596 -46.09 10.03 -33.62
CA PHE A 596 -46.35 8.97 -32.65
C PHE A 596 -46.78 9.55 -31.30
N ARG A 597 -46.11 10.59 -30.81
CA ARG A 597 -46.48 11.29 -29.56
C ARG A 597 -47.82 12.00 -29.64
N GLU A 598 -48.01 12.82 -30.67
CA GLU A 598 -49.25 13.59 -30.83
C GLU A 598 -50.44 12.65 -31.04
N GLY A 599 -50.24 11.56 -31.77
CA GLY A 599 -51.23 10.53 -31.98
C GLY A 599 -51.60 9.77 -30.70
N LEU A 600 -50.63 9.37 -29.87
CA LEU A 600 -50.90 8.75 -28.54
C LEU A 600 -51.68 9.70 -27.62
N ASN A 601 -51.34 10.99 -27.64
CA ASN A 601 -52.03 12.01 -26.85
C ASN A 601 -53.45 12.27 -27.37
N LYS A 602 -53.65 12.31 -28.69
CA LYS A 602 -54.98 12.47 -29.33
C LYS A 602 -55.90 11.28 -29.07
N LEU A 603 -55.36 10.07 -29.01
CA LEU A 603 -56.11 8.86 -28.66
C LEU A 603 -56.37 8.75 -27.14
N GLY A 604 -55.81 9.66 -26.33
CA GLY A 604 -55.97 9.70 -24.88
C GLY A 604 -55.25 8.55 -24.17
N LEU A 605 -54.22 7.96 -24.79
CA LEU A 605 -53.50 6.81 -24.26
C LEU A 605 -52.37 7.25 -23.32
N ALA A 606 -51.49 8.15 -23.77
CA ALA A 606 -50.38 8.64 -22.95
C ALA A 606 -49.95 10.06 -23.32
N ASN A 607 -49.45 10.82 -22.34
CA ASN A 607 -48.87 12.15 -22.55
C ASN A 607 -47.40 12.17 -22.12
N LEU A 608 -46.55 11.66 -23.00
CA LEU A 608 -45.13 11.47 -22.71
C LEU A 608 -44.26 12.70 -22.98
N PRO A 609 -43.22 12.94 -22.16
CA PRO A 609 -42.20 13.92 -22.47
C PRO A 609 -41.36 13.49 -23.70
N PRO A 610 -40.81 14.44 -24.49
CA PRO A 610 -40.15 14.13 -25.77
C PRO A 610 -39.07 13.04 -25.71
N HIS A 611 -38.25 13.05 -24.65
CA HIS A 611 -37.15 12.11 -24.48
C HIS A 611 -37.59 10.66 -24.23
N GLU A 612 -38.82 10.42 -23.74
CA GLU A 612 -39.35 9.06 -23.54
C GLU A 612 -39.99 8.51 -24.81
N VAL A 613 -40.61 9.38 -25.60
CA VAL A 613 -41.08 9.04 -26.95
C VAL A 613 -39.92 8.68 -27.86
N ASP A 614 -38.84 9.47 -27.84
CA ASP A 614 -37.64 9.18 -28.63
C ASP A 614 -37.05 7.81 -28.28
N ARG A 615 -37.08 7.43 -26.99
CA ARG A 615 -36.67 6.09 -26.54
C ARG A 615 -37.58 4.99 -27.07
N LEU A 616 -38.89 5.20 -27.08
CA LEU A 616 -39.86 4.23 -27.61
C LEU A 616 -39.72 4.06 -29.12
N VAL A 617 -39.60 5.16 -29.86
CA VAL A 617 -39.40 5.14 -31.31
C VAL A 617 -38.11 4.42 -31.66
N THR A 618 -37.02 4.72 -30.94
CA THR A 618 -35.73 4.02 -31.12
C THR A 618 -35.82 2.52 -30.79
N ALA A 619 -36.70 2.11 -29.87
CA ALA A 619 -36.89 0.70 -29.52
C ALA A 619 -37.73 -0.06 -30.55
N LEU A 620 -38.62 0.64 -31.26
CA LEU A 620 -39.51 0.08 -32.27
C LEU A 620 -38.90 0.11 -33.68
N ASP A 621 -38.03 1.07 -33.96
CA ASP A 621 -37.28 1.20 -35.22
C ASP A 621 -36.18 0.14 -35.31
N ILE A 622 -36.49 -0.97 -35.99
CA ILE A 622 -35.57 -2.12 -36.13
C ILE A 622 -34.51 -1.81 -37.19
N ASN A 623 -34.85 -1.03 -38.21
CA ASN A 623 -33.98 -0.77 -39.35
C ASN A 623 -33.03 0.43 -39.15
N GLY A 624 -33.31 1.29 -38.16
CA GLY A 624 -32.48 2.39 -37.70
C GLY A 624 -32.61 3.69 -38.51
N ASP A 625 -33.73 3.92 -39.21
CA ASP A 625 -33.96 5.11 -40.02
C ASP A 625 -34.57 6.31 -39.25
N GLY A 626 -34.89 6.10 -37.97
CA GLY A 626 -35.42 7.10 -37.05
C GLY A 626 -36.94 7.27 -37.12
N MET A 627 -37.64 6.44 -37.88
CA MET A 627 -39.11 6.42 -38.02
C MET A 627 -39.64 5.01 -37.68
N ILE A 628 -40.97 4.89 -37.51
CA ILE A 628 -41.61 3.57 -37.32
C ILE A 628 -42.45 3.24 -38.56
N ASP A 629 -42.14 2.16 -39.25
CA ASP A 629 -42.97 1.66 -40.34
C ASP A 629 -44.06 0.67 -39.86
N LEU A 630 -45.01 0.37 -40.74
CA LEU A 630 -46.13 -0.52 -40.40
C LEU A 630 -45.67 -1.96 -40.03
N PRO A 631 -44.73 -2.60 -40.77
CA PRO A 631 -44.12 -3.86 -40.33
C PRO A 631 -43.50 -3.81 -38.93
N GLU A 632 -42.74 -2.78 -38.60
CA GLU A 632 -42.08 -2.58 -37.30
C GLU A 632 -43.08 -2.41 -36.18
N LEU A 633 -44.09 -1.55 -36.35
CA LEU A 633 -45.17 -1.42 -35.38
C LEU A 633 -45.93 -2.74 -35.22
N GLY A 634 -46.13 -3.49 -36.31
CA GLY A 634 -46.77 -4.80 -36.26
C GLY A 634 -45.96 -5.85 -35.49
N LEU A 635 -44.63 -5.83 -35.63
CA LEU A 635 -43.71 -6.72 -34.91
C LEU A 635 -43.69 -6.44 -33.40
N ALA A 636 -43.89 -5.18 -33.00
CA ALA A 636 -43.96 -4.77 -31.59
C ALA A 636 -45.03 -5.52 -30.79
N PHE A 637 -46.15 -5.89 -31.44
CA PHE A 637 -47.25 -6.62 -30.80
C PHE A 637 -47.14 -8.15 -30.90
N THR A 638 -46.02 -8.67 -31.42
CA THR A 638 -45.77 -10.11 -31.41
C THR A 638 -45.40 -10.58 -30.01
N LYS A 639 -45.70 -11.85 -29.73
CA LYS A 639 -45.51 -12.45 -28.39
C LYS A 639 -44.08 -12.35 -27.87
N ASP A 640 -43.09 -12.27 -28.76
CA ASP A 640 -41.67 -12.27 -28.42
C ASP A 640 -41.11 -10.85 -28.19
N MET A 641 -41.82 -9.81 -28.65
CA MET A 641 -41.42 -8.40 -28.55
C MET A 641 -42.25 -7.61 -27.51
N MET A 642 -43.44 -8.09 -27.16
CA MET A 642 -44.27 -7.47 -26.11
C MET A 642 -43.59 -7.62 -24.73
N PRO A 643 -43.44 -6.53 -23.96
CA PRO A 643 -42.92 -6.61 -22.58
C PRO A 643 -43.86 -7.48 -21.74
N ALA A 644 -43.36 -8.21 -20.75
CA ALA A 644 -44.22 -9.09 -19.95
C ALA A 644 -45.28 -8.29 -19.15
N LYS A 645 -46.59 -8.55 -19.37
CA LYS A 645 -47.67 -7.88 -18.60
C LYS A 645 -47.55 -8.26 -17.13
N ILE A 646 -47.25 -7.30 -16.28
CA ILE A 646 -47.31 -7.49 -14.83
C ILE A 646 -48.79 -7.47 -14.45
N ILE A 647 -49.36 -8.63 -14.16
CA ILE A 647 -50.72 -8.73 -13.64
C ILE A 647 -50.64 -8.54 -12.13
N GLU A 648 -51.04 -7.36 -11.64
CA GLU A 648 -51.27 -7.19 -10.21
C GLU A 648 -52.44 -8.06 -9.78
N LYS A 649 -52.20 -8.87 -8.75
CA LYS A 649 -53.20 -9.79 -8.20
C LYS A 649 -54.04 -9.02 -7.19
N GLU A 650 -55.33 -8.81 -7.48
CA GLU A 650 -56.30 -8.32 -6.51
C GLU A 650 -56.25 -9.17 -5.22
N VAL A 651 -56.01 -8.52 -4.09
CA VAL A 651 -56.00 -9.15 -2.77
C VAL A 651 -57.44 -9.48 -2.37
N LYS A 652 -57.77 -10.78 -2.33
CA LYS A 652 -58.89 -11.28 -1.52
C LYS A 652 -58.33 -11.98 -0.28
N SER A 653 -58.83 -11.53 0.87
CA SER A 653 -58.53 -11.97 2.24
C SER A 653 -58.68 -13.48 2.44
N GLU A 654 -57.65 -14.13 2.97
CA GLU A 654 -57.71 -15.49 3.52
C GLU A 654 -58.12 -15.43 5.00
N GLU A 655 -59.32 -15.91 5.32
CA GLU A 655 -59.62 -16.47 6.64
C GLU A 655 -59.44 -18.00 6.57
N ASP A 656 -59.08 -18.56 7.73
CA ASP A 656 -59.22 -19.96 8.15
C ASP A 656 -58.01 -20.91 7.98
N LYS A 657 -57.13 -20.89 8.99
CA LYS A 657 -56.37 -22.06 9.43
C LYS A 657 -56.56 -22.26 10.93
N ASN A 658 -57.31 -23.31 11.25
CA ASN A 658 -57.67 -23.77 12.59
C ASN A 658 -56.42 -24.20 13.40
N ILE A 659 -56.09 -23.46 14.47
CA ILE A 659 -54.90 -23.70 15.31
C ILE A 659 -55.31 -24.56 16.52
N ASP A 660 -54.64 -25.70 16.73
CA ASP A 660 -54.86 -26.60 17.88
C ASP A 660 -54.34 -25.98 19.19
N LEU A 661 -55.22 -25.26 19.90
CA LEU A 661 -54.96 -24.51 21.13
C LEU A 661 -54.44 -25.40 22.29
N SER A 662 -54.64 -26.72 22.24
CA SER A 662 -54.25 -27.66 23.31
C SER A 662 -52.72 -27.74 23.53
N LYS A 663 -51.95 -27.45 22.47
CA LYS A 663 -50.48 -27.58 22.44
C LYS A 663 -49.73 -26.34 22.91
N LEU A 664 -50.41 -25.19 23.02
CA LEU A 664 -49.80 -23.93 23.42
C LEU A 664 -49.48 -23.90 24.92
N LYS A 665 -48.47 -23.14 25.32
CA LYS A 665 -48.14 -22.96 26.76
C LYS A 665 -49.17 -22.03 27.41
N LYS A 666 -49.29 -22.10 28.74
CA LYS A 666 -50.26 -21.26 29.48
C LYS A 666 -50.08 -19.75 29.20
N ALA A 667 -48.84 -19.28 29.02
CA ALA A 667 -48.55 -17.87 28.73
C ALA A 667 -49.13 -17.42 27.37
N GLU A 668 -48.96 -18.24 26.33
CA GLU A 668 -49.49 -17.98 24.99
C GLU A 668 -51.03 -18.01 25.00
N LEU A 669 -51.64 -18.93 25.76
CA LEU A 669 -53.11 -18.97 25.93
C LEU A 669 -53.64 -17.75 26.69
N VAL A 670 -52.86 -17.17 27.61
CA VAL A 670 -53.23 -15.95 28.33
C VAL A 670 -53.17 -14.72 27.41
N GLU A 671 -52.20 -14.66 26.50
CA GLU A 671 -52.12 -13.59 25.48
C GLU A 671 -53.27 -13.68 24.49
N ILE A 672 -53.54 -14.87 23.95
CA ILE A 672 -54.67 -15.10 23.03
C ILE A 672 -56.00 -14.80 23.72
N ALA A 673 -56.18 -15.20 24.98
CA ALA A 673 -57.38 -14.86 25.75
C ALA A 673 -57.53 -13.34 25.95
N LYS A 674 -56.44 -12.60 26.20
CA LYS A 674 -56.49 -11.14 26.31
C LYS A 674 -56.80 -10.45 25.00
N GLU A 675 -56.23 -10.92 23.89
CA GLU A 675 -56.53 -10.39 22.55
C GLU A 675 -57.98 -10.62 22.14
N ARG A 676 -58.56 -11.79 22.51
CA ARG A 676 -59.98 -12.10 22.29
C ARG A 676 -60.93 -11.52 23.35
N GLY A 677 -60.41 -10.85 24.38
CA GLY A 677 -61.22 -10.24 25.44
C GLY A 677 -61.82 -11.22 26.47
N ILE A 678 -61.29 -12.44 26.56
CA ILE A 678 -61.72 -13.53 27.44
C ILE A 678 -60.95 -13.48 28.77
N ASP A 679 -61.62 -13.80 29.89
CA ASP A 679 -60.97 -13.82 31.21
C ASP A 679 -59.83 -14.85 31.26
N SER A 680 -58.62 -14.36 31.52
CA SER A 680 -57.36 -15.12 31.51
C SER A 680 -56.93 -15.64 32.89
N ASN A 681 -57.79 -15.52 33.91
CA ASN A 681 -57.54 -16.03 35.25
C ASN A 681 -57.92 -17.52 35.41
N GLY A 682 -56.98 -18.32 35.92
CA GLY A 682 -57.22 -19.74 36.23
C GLY A 682 -56.02 -20.64 35.91
N THR A 683 -56.25 -21.96 35.88
CA THR A 683 -55.28 -22.94 35.40
C THR A 683 -55.29 -23.04 33.87
N LYS A 684 -54.25 -23.65 33.27
CA LYS A 684 -54.15 -23.78 31.80
C LYS A 684 -55.42 -24.41 31.20
N LYS A 685 -55.99 -25.40 31.88
CA LYS A 685 -57.18 -26.12 31.43
C LYS A 685 -58.42 -25.21 31.39
N ASP A 686 -58.60 -24.36 32.40
CA ASP A 686 -59.75 -23.44 32.50
C ASP A 686 -59.73 -22.40 31.37
N ILE A 687 -58.54 -21.91 31.00
CA ILE A 687 -58.38 -20.92 29.91
C ILE A 687 -58.62 -21.57 28.55
N LEU A 688 -58.15 -22.81 28.37
CA LEU A 688 -58.34 -23.59 27.15
C LEU A 688 -59.80 -23.96 26.92
N GLU A 689 -60.53 -24.31 27.99
CA GLU A 689 -61.96 -24.62 27.93
C GLU A 689 -62.78 -23.39 27.55
N ARG A 690 -62.43 -22.20 28.04
CA ARG A 690 -63.07 -20.93 27.64
C ARG A 690 -62.78 -20.54 26.20
N LEU A 691 -61.52 -20.66 25.78
CA LEU A 691 -61.11 -20.36 24.41
C LEU A 691 -61.77 -21.29 23.39
N ASN A 692 -61.92 -22.58 23.73
CA ASN A 692 -62.59 -23.55 22.87
C ASN A 692 -64.13 -23.41 22.90
N SER A 693 -64.71 -22.89 23.99
CA SER A 693 -66.17 -22.68 24.08
C SER A 693 -66.70 -21.50 23.26
N GLU A 694 -65.82 -20.63 22.75
CA GLU A 694 -66.19 -19.56 21.80
C GLU A 694 -65.96 -19.97 20.33
N GLU A 695 -65.34 -21.13 20.06
CA GLU A 695 -65.17 -21.68 18.71
C GLU A 695 -66.27 -22.69 18.29
N GLU A 696 -67.27 -22.95 19.16
CA GLU A 696 -68.57 -23.55 18.81
C GLU A 696 -69.67 -22.48 18.76
#